data_AF-A0A1G9A9P1-F1
#
_entry.id   AF-A0A1G9A9P1-F1
#
_cell.length_a   1.000
_cell.length_b   1.000
_cell.length_c   1.000
_cell.angle_alpha   90.00
_cell.angle_beta   90.00
_cell.angle_gamma   90.00
#
_symmetry.space_group_name_H-M   'P 1'
#
loop_
_entity.id
_entity.type
_entity.pdbx_description
1 polymer ?
#
loop_
_entity_poly.entity_id
_entity_poly.type
_entity_poly.pdbx_seq_one_letter_code
_entity_poly.pdbx_strand_id
1 'polypeptide(L)'
;MIKIDKISEIATLTDIHTSSSQYPDIAITSNDDIFITWQSYEDGKDVIRVRKDNRKNILTSGVVEGDIVSTEGQPLKPRITIYNNTAWLTWAEYIDNKWNIMVSNYSMNQWTEAISISDGEGELYPVLAKGAGNDLWLFWTSQEGSKSYILAKRYDGSEWSQTIKVSCNGKAYRPEAVVGGDGNLWVAYDEFNGKNYDVKCKYWDGYKFSEEIIISESDDWSTAPSLTPFGDGIVINWYDMGGSATFSYWTAEVFLKDTSIVKENVCKLCGAMDWYTTLDLATDKYGKVVFPYTWGQRRMHIRIKDNNNKWSDPVCFTPTERNFEIRPKCQVDSDNNLWVVWQNSEGNGHNQRNAKIVVRALEIDTIHELSDRTSEMHQDQFVLPISSEKSLDCHSKKEELSWRSKEETFSKYNIYWGDIHGQSSMSDGLGEIDQYYHIAKHKANLDFTALTDHDCFPDVISASEWALMKTYANIFNKPQDMVTFVALEWTPNEYKYDFGHKNIYFRDEDGPAIRSTEENGYNPDRLFNSLKGKKALAFPHHPSADWGMVSAATDWAYYNEEHQRLVEIFSRHAAFEYFKYESKYAKNIPQMPNHSVVDALNRGYRLGFTAGSDSHQMEHGIEGGIVAVYSEDLTRESIFDSLYDRRTFATTGARILMEFSINDSPMGSELTVGEEDKVKIKIRVLGTNNIEELRVVKNGTTFKSVSPNNEKVELELEDVVDKKTAWYYVAVKQVDDHRAWASPIWVDYKGE
;
A
#
# COMPACT_ATOMS: atom_id res chain seq x y z
N MET A 1 -19.08 21.48 20.99
CA MET A 1 -17.71 22.01 21.07
C MET A 1 -16.93 21.06 21.96
N ILE A 2 -15.98 20.36 21.37
CA ILE A 2 -15.25 19.27 22.03
C ILE A 2 -14.23 19.91 22.98
N LYS A 3 -13.83 19.22 24.06
CA LYS A 3 -12.96 19.83 25.10
C LYS A 3 -11.68 20.43 24.52
N ILE A 4 -11.08 19.76 23.54
CA ILE A 4 -9.85 20.21 22.88
C ILE A 4 -10.03 21.54 22.11
N ASP A 5 -11.19 21.77 21.49
CA ASP A 5 -11.49 23.01 20.74
C ASP A 5 -11.54 24.24 21.66
N LYS A 6 -11.68 24.05 22.97
CA LYS A 6 -11.73 25.14 23.95
C LYS A 6 -10.36 25.60 24.43
N ILE A 7 -9.34 24.78 24.23
CA ILE A 7 -7.99 24.99 24.78
C ILE A 7 -6.90 24.95 23.70
N SER A 8 -7.29 24.97 22.42
CA SER A 8 -6.37 24.93 21.29
C SER A 8 -6.80 25.92 20.21
N GLU A 9 -5.83 26.31 19.38
CA GLU A 9 -6.02 27.12 18.19
C GLU A 9 -5.80 26.23 16.97
N ILE A 10 -6.75 26.21 16.02
CA ILE A 10 -6.69 25.37 14.82
C ILE A 10 -6.87 26.22 13.56
N ALA A 11 -6.07 25.95 12.53
CA ALA A 11 -6.14 26.63 11.25
C ALA A 11 -5.96 25.64 10.08
N THR A 12 -6.65 25.93 8.97
CA THR A 12 -6.44 25.27 7.68
C THR A 12 -5.49 26.12 6.84
N LEU A 13 -4.43 25.51 6.33
CA LEU A 13 -3.35 26.21 5.62
C LEU A 13 -3.53 26.19 4.10
N THR A 14 -4.13 25.14 3.55
CA THR A 14 -4.31 24.96 2.11
C THR A 14 -5.77 24.72 1.72
N ASP A 15 -6.12 25.04 0.47
CA ASP A 15 -7.45 24.82 -0.07
C ASP A 15 -7.54 23.45 -0.76
N ILE A 16 -8.41 22.61 -0.22
CA ILE A 16 -8.69 21.28 -0.75
C ILE A 16 -9.28 21.33 -2.16
N HIS A 17 -9.89 22.45 -2.57
CA HIS A 17 -10.52 22.59 -3.89
C HIS A 17 -9.55 22.94 -5.02
N THR A 18 -8.34 23.41 -4.70
CA THR A 18 -7.37 23.88 -5.71
C THR A 18 -6.25 22.87 -5.96
N SER A 19 -5.84 22.13 -4.94
CA SER A 19 -4.64 21.28 -4.96
C SER A 19 -4.77 20.14 -3.96
N SER A 20 -4.08 19.02 -4.17
CA SER A 20 -3.90 18.01 -3.11
C SER A 20 -2.59 18.28 -2.36
N SER A 21 -2.69 18.68 -1.09
CA SER A 21 -1.52 18.97 -0.25
C SER A 21 -1.22 17.80 0.69
N GLN A 22 -0.01 17.26 0.59
CA GLN A 22 0.41 16.02 1.26
C GLN A 22 1.75 16.18 1.98
N TYR A 23 2.05 15.24 2.88
CA TYR A 23 3.36 15.11 3.55
C TYR A 23 3.86 16.42 4.20
N PRO A 24 3.10 17.02 5.15
CA PRO A 24 3.54 18.24 5.79
C PRO A 24 4.74 17.97 6.71
N ASP A 25 5.55 19.00 6.93
CA ASP A 25 6.56 19.04 8.00
C ASP A 25 6.69 20.47 8.56
N ILE A 26 7.21 20.60 9.78
CA ILE A 26 7.26 21.87 10.50
C ILE A 26 8.61 22.07 11.20
N ALA A 27 9.13 23.30 11.12
CA ALA A 27 10.32 23.72 11.84
C ALA A 27 10.14 25.12 12.42
N ILE A 28 10.67 25.35 13.62
CA ILE A 28 10.53 26.61 14.36
C ILE A 28 11.91 27.15 14.69
N THR A 29 12.16 28.41 14.35
CA THR A 29 13.43 29.09 14.63
C THR A 29 13.53 29.56 16.08
N SER A 30 14.72 29.97 16.53
CA SER A 30 14.89 30.52 17.89
C SER A 30 14.19 31.87 18.09
N ASN A 31 13.75 32.52 17.01
CA ASN A 31 13.00 33.77 17.03
C ASN A 31 11.49 33.54 16.81
N ASP A 32 11.04 32.28 16.90
CA ASP A 32 9.65 31.84 16.69
C ASP A 32 9.07 32.17 15.30
N ASP A 33 9.93 32.35 14.28
CA ASP A 33 9.49 32.19 12.89
C ASP A 33 9.15 30.71 12.67
N ILE A 34 7.96 30.45 12.15
CA ILE A 34 7.43 29.11 11.89
C ILE A 34 7.51 28.85 10.39
N PHE A 35 8.10 27.73 10.02
CA PHE A 35 8.13 27.22 8.65
C PHE A 35 7.31 25.94 8.58
N ILE A 36 6.32 25.91 7.70
CA ILE A 36 5.52 24.71 7.42
C ILE A 36 5.69 24.40 5.94
N THR A 37 6.19 23.21 5.62
CA THR A 37 6.38 22.72 4.25
C THR A 37 5.37 21.64 3.92
N TRP A 38 5.03 21.47 2.65
CA TRP A 38 4.23 20.35 2.15
C TRP A 38 4.52 20.11 0.66
N GLN A 39 4.21 18.91 0.20
CA GLN A 39 4.10 18.58 -1.22
C GLN A 39 2.71 18.98 -1.71
N SER A 40 2.59 19.57 -2.89
CA SER A 40 1.32 19.94 -3.50
C SER A 40 1.20 19.37 -4.91
N TYR A 41 0.16 18.58 -5.15
CA TYR A 41 -0.20 18.07 -6.48
C TYR A 41 -1.15 19.05 -7.16
N GLU A 42 -0.67 19.68 -8.24
CA GLU A 42 -1.30 20.79 -8.95
C GLU A 42 -1.10 20.59 -10.47
N ASP A 43 -2.19 20.65 -11.24
CA ASP A 43 -2.17 20.59 -12.71
C ASP A 43 -1.33 19.44 -13.29
N GLY A 44 -1.38 18.26 -12.66
CA GLY A 44 -0.65 17.08 -13.12
C GLY A 44 0.82 17.00 -12.68
N LYS A 45 1.27 17.89 -11.79
CA LYS A 45 2.64 17.93 -11.29
C LYS A 45 2.71 18.14 -9.78
N ASP A 46 3.79 17.68 -9.21
CA ASP A 46 4.15 17.93 -7.82
C ASP A 46 5.05 19.15 -7.69
N VAL A 47 4.82 19.94 -6.64
CA VAL A 47 5.68 21.05 -6.24
C VAL A 47 5.88 21.03 -4.74
N ILE A 48 6.95 21.66 -4.25
CA ILE A 48 7.12 21.90 -2.81
C ILE A 48 6.72 23.33 -2.49
N ARG A 49 5.87 23.46 -1.48
CA ARG A 49 5.44 24.75 -0.95
C ARG A 49 5.91 24.91 0.48
N VAL A 50 6.34 26.12 0.83
CA VAL A 50 6.68 26.46 2.21
C VAL A 50 6.00 27.76 2.62
N ARG A 51 5.31 27.72 3.75
CA ARG A 51 4.78 28.92 4.41
C ARG A 51 5.68 29.30 5.57
N LYS A 52 6.27 30.49 5.49
CA LYS A 52 6.96 31.15 6.60
C LYS A 52 6.05 32.22 7.21
N ASP A 53 5.78 32.15 8.51
CA ASP A 53 5.05 33.22 9.19
C ASP A 53 5.27 33.21 10.71
N ASN A 54 4.73 34.21 11.41
CA ASN A 54 4.65 34.19 12.87
C ASN A 54 3.42 33.41 13.36
N ARG A 55 3.44 33.03 14.64
CA ARG A 55 2.34 32.32 15.31
C ARG A 55 0.95 32.89 15.01
N LYS A 56 0.76 34.20 15.22
CA LYS A 56 -0.55 34.84 15.06
C LYS A 56 -1.09 34.66 13.64
N ASN A 57 -0.25 34.88 12.65
CA ASN A 57 -0.67 34.82 11.25
C ASN A 57 -0.90 33.38 10.77
N ILE A 58 -0.09 32.41 11.19
CA ILE A 58 -0.36 30.97 10.91
C ILE A 58 -1.78 30.61 11.36
N LEU A 59 -2.17 31.06 12.56
CA LEU A 59 -3.44 30.67 13.19
C LEU A 59 -4.65 31.52 12.76
N THR A 60 -4.45 32.69 12.15
CA THR A 60 -5.56 33.64 11.86
C THR A 60 -5.72 34.04 10.40
N SER A 61 -4.68 33.92 9.56
CA SER A 61 -4.74 34.39 8.17
C SER A 61 -5.52 33.44 7.23
N GLY A 62 -5.94 32.27 7.71
CA GLY A 62 -6.61 31.26 6.90
C GLY A 62 -5.71 30.65 5.83
N VAL A 63 -6.31 30.33 4.68
CA VAL A 63 -5.61 29.76 3.52
C VAL A 63 -4.78 30.83 2.84
N VAL A 64 -3.47 30.61 2.82
CA VAL A 64 -2.49 31.45 2.15
C VAL A 64 -1.54 30.52 1.42
N GLU A 65 -1.35 30.75 0.12
CA GLU A 65 -0.39 29.99 -0.67
C GLU A 65 1.03 30.17 -0.12
N GLY A 66 1.74 29.06 0.08
CA GLY A 66 3.17 29.09 0.41
C GLY A 66 4.03 29.41 -0.80
N ASP A 67 5.26 29.84 -0.53
CA ASP A 67 6.29 30.05 -1.54
C ASP A 67 6.64 28.73 -2.22
N ILE A 68 6.77 28.74 -3.54
CA ILE A 68 7.21 27.57 -4.31
C ILE A 68 8.73 27.48 -4.25
N VAL A 69 9.23 26.31 -3.85
CA VAL A 69 10.63 25.96 -4.06
C VAL A 69 10.76 25.38 -5.46
N SER A 70 11.60 26.00 -6.30
CA SER A 70 11.75 25.59 -7.70
C SER A 70 12.33 24.18 -7.81
N THR A 71 11.68 23.34 -8.61
CA THR A 71 12.05 21.95 -8.89
C THR A 71 12.03 21.70 -10.41
N GLU A 72 12.75 20.68 -10.88
CA GLU A 72 12.81 20.33 -12.31
C GLU A 72 11.92 19.12 -12.65
N GLY A 73 11.62 18.26 -11.66
CA GLY A 73 10.83 17.05 -11.78
C GLY A 73 9.70 16.96 -10.76
N GLN A 74 9.45 15.76 -10.22
CA GLN A 74 8.34 15.45 -9.32
C GLN A 74 8.85 15.24 -7.89
N PRO A 75 8.75 16.25 -6.99
CA PRO A 75 9.20 16.14 -5.61
C PRO A 75 8.28 15.27 -4.75
N LEU A 76 8.85 14.66 -3.71
CA LEU A 76 8.19 13.74 -2.79
C LEU A 76 8.71 13.90 -1.36
N LYS A 77 7.80 13.89 -0.38
CA LYS A 77 8.07 13.83 1.07
C LYS A 77 9.11 14.87 1.54
N PRO A 78 8.82 16.19 1.42
CA PRO A 78 9.74 17.22 1.90
C PRO A 78 9.91 17.18 3.42
N ARG A 79 11.13 17.43 3.88
CA ARG A 79 11.50 17.54 5.31
C ARG A 79 12.22 18.84 5.56
N ILE A 80 11.90 19.49 6.68
CA ILE A 80 12.44 20.81 7.03
C ILE A 80 13.08 20.80 8.42
N THR A 81 14.24 21.44 8.55
CA THR A 81 14.92 21.59 9.84
C THR A 81 15.56 22.97 9.98
N ILE A 82 15.89 23.35 11.22
CA ILE A 82 16.63 24.59 11.49
C ILE A 82 18.10 24.29 11.76
N TYR A 83 18.97 24.90 10.95
CA TYR A 83 20.41 24.87 11.11
C TYR A 83 20.96 26.30 11.11
N ASN A 84 21.71 26.69 12.15
CA ASN A 84 22.21 28.07 12.34
C ASN A 84 21.12 29.14 12.16
N ASN A 85 19.95 28.91 12.77
CA ASN A 85 18.77 29.79 12.68
C ASN A 85 18.28 30.02 11.24
N THR A 86 18.64 29.14 10.32
CA THR A 86 18.24 29.13 8.91
C THR A 86 17.42 27.87 8.66
N ALA A 87 16.32 27.99 7.92
CA ALA A 87 15.54 26.85 7.49
C ALA A 87 16.24 26.12 6.34
N TRP A 88 16.37 24.81 6.46
CA TRP A 88 16.90 23.91 5.44
C TRP A 88 15.85 22.89 5.08
N LEU A 89 15.69 22.67 3.78
CA LEU A 89 14.68 21.80 3.20
C LEU A 89 15.39 20.68 2.42
N THR A 90 14.91 19.45 2.55
CA THR A 90 15.34 18.31 1.73
C THR A 90 14.14 17.49 1.25
N TRP A 91 14.26 16.85 0.10
CA TRP A 91 13.21 16.01 -0.48
C TRP A 91 13.80 15.02 -1.48
N ALA A 92 13.04 13.98 -1.82
CA ALA A 92 13.33 13.11 -2.94
C ALA A 92 12.67 13.68 -4.20
N GLU A 93 13.33 13.69 -5.35
CA GLU A 93 12.77 14.23 -6.59
C GLU A 93 12.99 13.29 -7.78
N TYR A 94 11.92 12.95 -8.48
CA TYR A 94 11.98 12.12 -9.67
C TYR A 94 12.20 12.98 -10.92
N ILE A 95 13.38 12.84 -11.54
CA ILE A 95 13.83 13.62 -12.70
C ILE A 95 14.40 12.63 -13.72
N ASP A 96 13.93 12.66 -14.97
CA ASP A 96 14.45 11.86 -16.08
C ASP A 96 14.70 10.37 -15.76
N ASN A 97 13.72 9.73 -15.11
CA ASN A 97 13.75 8.33 -14.67
C ASN A 97 14.75 8.00 -13.55
N LYS A 98 15.19 8.99 -12.79
CA LYS A 98 16.03 8.82 -11.61
C LYS A 98 15.47 9.58 -10.41
N TRP A 99 15.73 9.04 -9.23
CA TRP A 99 15.47 9.74 -7.98
C TRP A 99 16.70 10.53 -7.57
N ASN A 100 16.49 11.75 -7.08
CA ASN A 100 17.52 12.65 -6.60
C ASN A 100 17.23 13.04 -5.14
N ILE A 101 18.27 13.11 -4.30
CA ILE A 101 18.16 13.78 -3.00
C ILE A 101 18.49 15.25 -3.17
N MET A 102 17.51 16.09 -2.95
CA MET A 102 17.61 17.54 -3.17
C MET A 102 17.75 18.28 -1.84
N VAL A 103 18.46 19.41 -1.86
CA VAL A 103 18.58 20.32 -0.72
C VAL A 103 18.46 21.77 -1.17
N SER A 104 17.74 22.58 -0.38
CA SER A 104 17.70 24.04 -0.47
C SER A 104 17.72 24.68 0.92
N ASN A 105 18.17 25.92 1.04
CA ASN A 105 18.12 26.67 2.29
C ASN A 105 17.50 28.06 2.09
N TYR A 106 16.96 28.61 3.17
CA TYR A 106 16.29 29.91 3.14
C TYR A 106 17.28 31.04 3.45
N SER A 107 17.65 31.83 2.44
CA SER A 107 18.65 32.90 2.55
C SER A 107 18.17 34.17 1.86
N MET A 108 18.45 35.33 2.44
CA MET A 108 18.06 36.64 1.89
C MET A 108 16.55 36.75 1.55
N ASN A 109 15.69 36.17 2.38
CA ASN A 109 14.23 36.11 2.20
C ASN A 109 13.75 35.35 0.95
N GLN A 110 14.51 34.35 0.50
CA GLN A 110 14.12 33.46 -0.59
C GLN A 110 14.77 32.09 -0.43
N TRP A 111 14.25 31.09 -1.11
CA TRP A 111 14.90 29.78 -1.21
C TRP A 111 16.06 29.85 -2.20
N THR A 112 17.18 29.24 -1.87
CA THR A 112 18.29 29.06 -2.83
C THR A 112 17.89 28.09 -3.93
N GLU A 113 18.62 28.13 -5.04
CA GLU A 113 18.56 27.07 -6.04
C GLU A 113 18.79 25.71 -5.38
N ALA A 114 17.95 24.73 -5.74
CA ALA A 114 18.04 23.39 -5.21
C ALA A 114 19.27 22.68 -5.78
N ILE A 115 20.00 21.96 -4.94
CA ILE A 115 21.16 21.16 -5.37
C ILE A 115 20.85 19.67 -5.19
N SER A 116 21.19 18.88 -6.21
CA SER A 116 21.16 17.41 -6.11
C SER A 116 22.41 16.91 -5.39
N ILE A 117 22.21 16.19 -4.30
CA ILE A 117 23.25 15.62 -3.43
C ILE A 117 23.60 14.18 -3.83
N SER A 118 22.63 13.46 -4.38
CA SER A 118 22.73 12.05 -4.80
C SER A 118 21.68 11.78 -5.87
N ASP A 119 21.98 10.92 -6.85
CA ASP A 119 21.02 10.43 -7.86
C ASP A 119 21.14 8.91 -8.05
N GLY A 120 20.03 8.23 -8.33
CA GLY A 120 20.01 6.78 -8.43
C GLY A 120 18.64 6.18 -8.80
N GLU A 121 18.57 4.85 -8.79
CA GLU A 121 17.33 4.09 -9.07
C GLU A 121 16.27 4.30 -7.98
N GLY A 122 16.68 4.41 -6.71
CA GLY A 122 15.83 4.75 -5.58
C GLY A 122 16.58 5.56 -4.53
N GLU A 123 16.46 6.89 -4.58
CA GLU A 123 17.04 7.82 -3.62
C GLU A 123 15.88 8.47 -2.85
N LEU A 124 15.59 7.96 -1.65
CA LEU A 124 14.31 8.16 -0.97
C LEU A 124 14.49 8.50 0.52
N TYR A 125 13.41 9.02 1.12
CA TYR A 125 13.31 9.29 2.56
C TYR A 125 14.45 10.15 3.13
N PRO A 126 14.77 11.32 2.55
CA PRO A 126 15.83 12.15 3.09
C PRO A 126 15.41 12.78 4.42
N VAL A 127 16.36 12.86 5.35
CA VAL A 127 16.20 13.56 6.63
C VAL A 127 17.44 14.39 6.93
N LEU A 128 17.21 15.61 7.43
CA LEU A 128 18.26 16.51 7.90
C LEU A 128 18.30 16.50 9.43
N ALA A 129 19.51 16.44 9.99
CA ALA A 129 19.75 16.54 11.43
C ALA A 129 20.90 17.50 11.72
N LYS A 130 20.72 18.36 12.72
CA LYS A 130 21.83 19.16 13.27
C LYS A 130 22.78 18.21 14.00
N GLY A 131 24.06 18.21 13.65
CA GLY A 131 25.10 17.39 14.29
C GLY A 131 25.72 18.03 15.54
N ALA A 132 26.42 17.21 16.34
CA ALA A 132 27.05 17.58 17.61
C ALA A 132 28.04 18.76 17.52
N GLY A 133 28.77 18.87 16.39
CA GLY A 133 29.77 19.91 16.13
C GLY A 133 29.24 21.19 15.49
N ASN A 134 27.92 21.39 15.47
CA ASN A 134 27.26 22.42 14.65
C ASN A 134 27.47 22.22 13.15
N ASP A 135 27.65 20.97 12.71
CA ASP A 135 27.55 20.52 11.31
C ASP A 135 26.07 20.23 10.97
N LEU A 136 25.72 20.19 9.69
CA LEU A 136 24.43 19.69 9.22
C LEU A 136 24.63 18.31 8.60
N TRP A 137 23.78 17.34 8.92
CA TRP A 137 23.84 15.99 8.36
C TRP A 137 22.59 15.70 7.53
N LEU A 138 22.80 15.03 6.41
CA LEU A 138 21.75 14.52 5.54
C LEU A 138 21.87 13.00 5.49
N PHE A 139 20.76 12.31 5.75
CA PHE A 139 20.63 10.86 5.63
C PHE A 139 19.54 10.53 4.62
N TRP A 140 19.67 9.39 3.94
CA TRP A 140 18.65 8.91 3.00
C TRP A 140 18.76 7.40 2.77
N THR A 141 17.73 6.82 2.18
CA THR A 141 17.73 5.46 1.64
C THR A 141 18.20 5.51 0.18
N SER A 142 19.24 4.73 -0.14
CA SER A 142 19.67 4.47 -1.51
C SER A 142 19.43 3.01 -1.86
N GLN A 143 18.64 2.77 -2.90
CA GLN A 143 18.21 1.45 -3.34
C GLN A 143 18.59 1.24 -4.81
N GLU A 144 19.27 0.12 -5.07
CA GLU A 144 19.65 -0.37 -6.40
C GLU A 144 19.33 -1.87 -6.48
N GLY A 145 18.35 -2.21 -7.31
CA GLY A 145 17.74 -3.53 -7.33
C GLY A 145 17.37 -4.03 -5.92
N SER A 146 17.82 -5.24 -5.57
CA SER A 146 17.48 -5.85 -4.27
C SER A 146 18.28 -5.31 -3.08
N LYS A 147 19.16 -4.31 -3.29
CA LYS A 147 20.02 -3.75 -2.24
C LYS A 147 19.54 -2.37 -1.86
N SER A 148 19.30 -2.14 -0.58
CA SER A 148 18.95 -0.84 0.01
C SER A 148 19.86 -0.53 1.20
N TYR A 149 20.47 0.65 1.22
CA TYR A 149 21.37 1.11 2.27
C TYR A 149 20.95 2.47 2.81
N ILE A 150 21.25 2.71 4.09
CA ILE A 150 21.22 4.06 4.65
C ILE A 150 22.57 4.72 4.36
N LEU A 151 22.51 5.85 3.67
CA LEU A 151 23.67 6.68 3.33
C LEU A 151 23.58 8.03 4.04
N ALA A 152 24.72 8.70 4.17
CA ALA A 152 24.81 10.01 4.78
C ALA A 152 25.86 10.91 4.12
N LYS A 153 25.66 12.22 4.20
CA LYS A 153 26.67 13.25 3.96
C LYS A 153 26.60 14.32 5.05
N ARG A 154 27.75 14.90 5.34
CA ARG A 154 27.91 15.97 6.32
C ARG A 154 28.25 17.27 5.63
N TYR A 155 27.59 18.34 6.00
CA TYR A 155 27.86 19.70 5.58
C TYR A 155 28.54 20.46 6.72
N ASP A 156 29.75 20.98 6.47
CA ASP A 156 30.59 21.65 7.48
C ASP A 156 30.35 23.17 7.57
N GLY A 157 29.32 23.67 6.89
CA GLY A 157 29.07 25.11 6.71
C GLY A 157 29.62 25.67 5.40
N SER A 158 30.36 24.88 4.63
CA SER A 158 30.89 25.26 3.31
C SER A 158 30.67 24.21 2.24
N GLU A 159 31.00 22.94 2.50
CA GLU A 159 30.94 21.86 1.53
C GLU A 159 30.30 20.59 2.10
N TRP A 160 29.73 19.78 1.21
CA TRP A 160 29.24 18.44 1.53
C TRP A 160 30.37 17.43 1.45
N SER A 161 30.45 16.55 2.44
CA SER A 161 31.42 15.47 2.49
C SER A 161 31.22 14.43 1.39
N GLN A 162 32.18 13.52 1.28
CA GLN A 162 31.96 12.24 0.60
C GLN A 162 30.82 11.44 1.26
N THR A 163 30.18 10.58 0.47
CA THR A 163 29.10 9.71 0.96
C THR A 163 29.63 8.70 1.97
N ILE A 164 28.93 8.60 3.10
CA ILE A 164 29.21 7.67 4.19
C ILE A 164 28.10 6.61 4.19
N LYS A 165 28.47 5.33 4.20
CA LYS A 165 27.50 4.25 4.39
C LYS A 165 27.25 4.04 5.88
N VAL A 166 25.99 4.10 6.28
CA VAL A 166 25.56 4.03 7.70
C VAL A 166 25.09 2.62 8.06
N SER A 167 24.23 2.01 7.24
CA SER A 167 23.72 0.66 7.50
C SER A 167 24.73 -0.42 7.11
N CYS A 168 24.71 -1.53 7.85
CA CYS A 168 25.58 -2.68 7.57
C CYS A 168 24.96 -3.60 6.50
N ASN A 169 23.68 -3.94 6.65
CA ASN A 169 22.98 -4.84 5.72
C ASN A 169 22.36 -4.07 4.54
N GLY A 170 22.10 -4.83 3.46
CA GLY A 170 21.62 -4.30 2.20
C GLY A 170 20.11 -4.30 2.02
N LYS A 171 19.32 -4.15 3.08
CA LYS A 171 17.86 -3.99 3.01
C LYS A 171 17.36 -3.05 4.12
N ALA A 172 18.02 -1.91 4.26
CA ALA A 172 17.71 -0.88 5.26
C ALA A 172 16.96 0.30 4.62
N TYR A 173 16.00 0.86 5.34
CA TYR A 173 15.04 1.86 4.83
C TYR A 173 14.72 2.92 5.89
N ARG A 174 14.16 4.05 5.44
CA ARG A 174 13.52 5.10 6.27
C ARG A 174 14.39 5.55 7.46
N PRO A 175 15.52 6.23 7.21
CA PRO A 175 16.34 6.76 8.28
C PRO A 175 15.65 7.94 8.96
N GLU A 176 15.83 8.03 10.27
CA GLU A 176 15.62 9.24 11.05
C GLU A 176 16.90 9.54 11.85
N ALA A 177 17.15 10.81 12.14
CA ALA A 177 18.34 11.21 12.88
C ALA A 177 18.10 12.44 13.77
N VAL A 178 18.72 12.46 14.94
CA VAL A 178 18.65 13.60 15.88
C VAL A 178 19.91 13.67 16.72
N VAL A 179 20.25 14.85 17.24
CA VAL A 179 21.21 14.96 18.34
C VAL A 179 20.50 14.70 19.66
N GLY A 180 20.94 13.68 20.38
CA GLY A 180 20.39 13.30 21.69
C GLY A 180 20.70 14.33 22.77
N GLY A 181 20.11 14.15 23.95
CA GLY A 181 20.37 15.02 25.10
C GLY A 181 21.80 14.89 25.64
N ASP A 182 22.50 13.81 25.30
CA ASP A 182 23.95 13.64 25.49
C ASP A 182 24.82 14.44 24.51
N GLY A 183 24.20 15.08 23.51
CA GLY A 183 24.89 15.81 22.45
C GLY A 183 25.42 14.94 21.32
N ASN A 184 25.21 13.61 21.35
CA ASN A 184 25.65 12.71 20.27
C ASN A 184 24.64 12.70 19.12
N LEU A 185 25.12 12.52 17.88
CA LEU A 185 24.25 12.32 16.73
C LEU A 185 23.83 10.85 16.66
N TRP A 186 22.53 10.60 16.81
CA TRP A 186 21.91 9.30 16.73
C TRP A 186 21.17 9.12 15.41
N VAL A 187 21.17 7.89 14.90
CA VAL A 187 20.47 7.51 13.67
C VAL A 187 19.74 6.20 13.92
N ALA A 188 18.46 6.17 13.59
CA ALA A 188 17.65 4.96 13.56
C ALA A 188 17.11 4.71 12.15
N TYR A 189 16.86 3.45 11.84
CA TYR A 189 16.28 3.02 10.56
C TYR A 189 15.65 1.64 10.76
N ASP A 190 14.75 1.25 9.86
CA ASP A 190 14.25 -0.11 9.83
C ASP A 190 14.94 -0.95 8.74
N GLU A 191 14.92 -2.26 8.92
CA GLU A 191 15.66 -3.18 8.07
C GLU A 191 14.99 -4.55 7.96
N PHE A 192 14.89 -5.07 6.73
CA PHE A 192 14.46 -6.45 6.52
C PHE A 192 15.61 -7.44 6.76
N ASN A 193 15.48 -8.25 7.80
CA ASN A 193 16.52 -9.22 8.20
C ASN A 193 16.44 -10.58 7.47
N GLY A 194 15.50 -10.73 6.53
CA GLY A 194 15.24 -11.98 5.81
C GLY A 194 14.04 -12.78 6.34
N LYS A 195 13.49 -12.40 7.50
CA LYS A 195 12.30 -13.01 8.12
C LYS A 195 11.22 -11.96 8.43
N ASN A 196 11.60 -10.86 9.07
CA ASN A 196 10.75 -9.73 9.44
C ASN A 196 11.55 -8.42 9.37
N TYR A 197 10.98 -7.34 9.88
CA TYR A 197 11.67 -6.04 9.96
C TYR A 197 12.06 -5.72 11.40
N ASP A 198 13.29 -5.24 11.56
CA ASP A 198 13.84 -4.75 12.81
C ASP A 198 14.02 -3.24 12.77
N VAL A 199 13.82 -2.56 13.90
CA VAL A 199 14.30 -1.19 14.09
C VAL A 199 15.70 -1.24 14.67
N LYS A 200 16.65 -0.59 14.02
CA LYS A 200 18.06 -0.52 14.42
C LYS A 200 18.47 0.90 14.79
N CYS A 201 19.52 1.01 15.60
CA CYS A 201 20.07 2.29 16.03
C CYS A 201 21.61 2.28 16.04
N LYS A 202 22.19 3.43 15.72
CA LYS A 202 23.63 3.74 15.74
C LYS A 202 23.83 5.17 16.25
N TYR A 203 25.05 5.49 16.69
CA TYR A 203 25.48 6.86 16.92
C TYR A 203 26.80 7.17 16.22
N TRP A 204 27.07 8.47 16.02
CA TRP A 204 28.34 8.97 15.51
C TRP A 204 29.34 9.21 16.64
N ASP A 205 30.48 8.52 16.65
CA ASP A 205 31.49 8.60 17.72
C ASP A 205 32.49 9.77 17.55
N GLY A 206 32.31 10.60 16.54
CA GLY A 206 33.25 11.66 16.13
C GLY A 206 34.10 11.30 14.91
N TYR A 207 34.23 10.01 14.59
CA TYR A 207 35.05 9.49 13.48
C TYR A 207 34.29 8.56 12.56
N LYS A 208 33.41 7.70 13.10
CA LYS A 208 32.59 6.74 12.36
C LYS A 208 31.26 6.50 13.08
N PHE A 209 30.33 5.83 12.38
CA PHE A 209 29.16 5.27 13.05
C PHE A 209 29.56 4.03 13.87
N SER A 210 28.94 3.90 15.04
CA SER A 210 29.10 2.76 15.95
C SER A 210 28.69 1.43 15.31
N GLU A 211 28.87 0.33 16.04
CA GLU A 211 28.15 -0.91 15.72
C GLU A 211 26.64 -0.68 15.82
N GLU A 212 25.87 -1.41 14.99
CA GLU A 212 24.41 -1.36 15.02
C GLU A 212 23.85 -2.26 16.13
N ILE A 213 22.81 -1.78 16.81
CA ILE A 213 22.03 -2.59 17.75
C ILE A 213 20.57 -2.69 17.28
N ILE A 214 19.90 -3.78 17.63
CA ILE A 214 18.46 -3.95 17.40
C ILE A 214 17.69 -3.36 18.59
N ILE A 215 16.82 -2.41 18.30
CA ILE A 215 15.95 -1.73 19.27
C ILE A 215 14.66 -2.51 19.47
N SER A 216 14.01 -2.94 18.38
CA SER A 216 12.80 -3.76 18.42
C SER A 216 13.03 -5.08 19.17
N GLU A 217 11.98 -5.59 19.80
CA GLU A 217 11.99 -6.90 20.50
C GLU A 217 10.86 -7.82 20.04
N SER A 218 10.01 -7.32 19.14
CA SER A 218 8.86 -8.05 18.63
C SER A 218 9.23 -9.01 17.51
N ASP A 219 8.47 -10.09 17.37
CA ASP A 219 8.54 -10.98 16.21
C ASP A 219 7.73 -10.44 15.00
N ASP A 220 6.94 -9.38 15.20
CA ASP A 220 6.19 -8.68 14.15
C ASP A 220 7.12 -7.83 13.26
N TRP A 221 6.55 -7.07 12.32
CA TRP A 221 7.32 -6.26 11.38
C TRP A 221 7.43 -4.82 11.91
N SER A 222 8.55 -4.52 12.57
CA SER A 222 8.84 -3.21 13.17
C SER A 222 9.32 -2.21 12.13
N THR A 223 8.73 -1.02 12.04
CA THR A 223 9.09 -0.05 10.98
C THR A 223 8.88 1.40 11.37
N ALA A 224 9.37 2.31 10.51
CA ALA A 224 9.18 3.76 10.60
C ALA A 224 9.51 4.32 11.99
N PRO A 225 10.77 4.15 12.45
CA PRO A 225 11.19 4.73 13.71
C PRO A 225 11.11 6.25 13.63
N SER A 226 10.76 6.90 14.74
CA SER A 226 10.92 8.32 15.00
C SER A 226 11.69 8.48 16.29
N LEU A 227 12.57 9.48 16.39
CA LEU A 227 13.39 9.72 17.57
C LEU A 227 13.49 11.20 17.91
N THR A 228 13.64 11.47 19.20
CA THR A 228 13.78 12.82 19.74
C THR A 228 14.67 12.80 20.99
N PRO A 229 15.30 13.92 21.40
CA PRO A 229 16.18 13.94 22.56
C PRO A 229 15.41 13.61 23.84
N PHE A 230 16.01 12.84 24.75
CA PHE A 230 15.41 12.52 26.05
C PHE A 230 16.47 12.21 27.09
N GLY A 231 16.45 12.90 28.23
CA GLY A 231 17.48 12.76 29.27
C GLY A 231 18.89 12.94 28.69
N ASP A 232 19.82 12.05 29.03
CA ASP A 232 21.18 11.99 28.46
C ASP A 232 21.25 11.04 27.25
N GLY A 233 20.24 11.08 26.37
CA GLY A 233 20.14 10.17 25.22
C GLY A 233 18.97 10.53 24.30
N ILE A 234 18.29 9.50 23.80
CA ILE A 234 17.11 9.64 22.94
C ILE A 234 15.99 8.73 23.42
N VAL A 235 14.77 9.06 23.02
CA VAL A 235 13.67 8.09 22.97
C VAL A 235 13.35 7.81 21.50
N ILE A 236 13.07 6.53 21.21
CA ILE A 236 12.67 6.05 19.89
C ILE A 236 11.27 5.46 20.01
N ASN A 237 10.34 5.88 19.16
CA ASN A 237 9.06 5.20 18.97
C ASN A 237 8.96 4.66 17.54
N TRP A 238 8.28 3.53 17.39
CA TRP A 238 8.01 2.89 16.10
C TRP A 238 6.67 2.18 16.16
N TYR A 239 6.23 1.61 15.04
CA TYR A 239 5.10 0.68 15.05
C TYR A 239 5.48 -0.69 14.51
N ASP A 240 4.84 -1.71 15.06
CA ASP A 240 4.87 -3.08 14.59
C ASP A 240 3.60 -3.36 13.79
N MET A 241 3.73 -4.19 12.76
CA MET A 241 2.60 -4.78 12.03
C MET A 241 2.65 -6.29 12.17
N GLY A 242 1.59 -6.85 12.75
CA GLY A 242 1.39 -8.28 12.88
C GLY A 242 0.40 -8.80 11.84
N GLY A 243 0.05 -10.09 11.96
CA GLY A 243 -1.01 -10.68 11.15
C GLY A 243 -2.39 -10.09 11.45
N SER A 244 -3.34 -10.28 10.53
CA SER A 244 -4.75 -9.93 10.68
C SER A 244 -5.01 -8.44 10.98
N ALA A 245 -4.30 -7.55 10.29
CA ALA A 245 -4.38 -6.09 10.48
C ALA A 245 -3.99 -5.61 11.88
N THR A 246 -3.28 -6.43 12.67
CA THR A 246 -2.83 -5.98 13.99
C THR A 246 -1.68 -4.99 13.83
N PHE A 247 -1.74 -3.90 14.59
CA PHE A 247 -0.63 -2.97 14.74
C PHE A 247 -0.39 -2.66 16.21
N SER A 248 0.82 -2.22 16.53
CA SER A 248 1.10 -1.65 17.84
C SER A 248 2.20 -0.62 17.84
N TYR A 249 2.07 0.38 18.70
CA TYR A 249 3.09 1.40 18.91
C TYR A 249 4.00 1.01 20.07
N TRP A 250 5.29 1.20 19.89
CA TRP A 250 6.33 0.84 20.84
C TRP A 250 7.24 2.01 21.14
N THR A 251 7.96 1.91 22.24
CA THR A 251 8.94 2.90 22.70
C THR A 251 10.18 2.21 23.24
N ALA A 252 11.33 2.88 23.13
CA ALA A 252 12.56 2.53 23.82
C ALA A 252 13.34 3.79 24.17
N GLU A 253 13.93 3.81 25.36
CA GLU A 253 14.93 4.80 25.74
C GLU A 253 16.31 4.27 25.36
N VAL A 254 17.15 5.10 24.76
CA VAL A 254 18.48 4.69 24.28
C VAL A 254 19.53 5.67 24.77
N PHE A 255 20.56 5.11 25.41
CA PHE A 255 21.63 5.86 26.07
C PHE A 255 23.00 5.30 25.67
N LEU A 256 24.03 6.12 25.89
CA LEU A 256 25.42 5.69 25.81
C LEU A 256 25.98 5.41 27.22
N LYS A 257 26.45 4.18 27.47
CA LYS A 257 27.18 3.82 28.71
C LYS A 257 28.54 3.27 28.36
N ASP A 258 29.61 3.94 28.80
CA ASP A 258 30.99 3.54 28.54
C ASP A 258 31.26 3.20 27.06
N THR A 259 30.72 4.01 26.14
CA THR A 259 30.73 3.87 24.66
C THR A 259 29.83 2.80 24.03
N SER A 260 29.13 2.00 24.85
CA SER A 260 28.16 1.02 24.39
C SER A 260 26.74 1.58 24.37
N ILE A 261 25.99 1.29 23.31
CA ILE A 261 24.57 1.66 23.23
C ILE A 261 23.79 0.72 24.15
N VAL A 262 22.99 1.30 25.05
CA VAL A 262 22.11 0.57 25.97
C VAL A 262 20.68 1.03 25.72
N LYS A 263 19.78 0.08 25.50
CA LYS A 263 18.33 0.32 25.46
C LYS A 263 17.69 -0.02 26.80
N GLU A 264 16.77 0.82 27.24
CA GLU A 264 16.01 0.66 28.48
C GLU A 264 14.51 0.92 28.21
N ASN A 265 13.67 0.45 29.12
CA ASN A 265 12.21 0.71 29.10
C ASN A 265 11.53 0.40 27.75
N VAL A 266 12.02 -0.64 27.06
CA VAL A 266 11.40 -1.14 25.82
C VAL A 266 10.02 -1.67 26.16
N CYS A 267 8.96 -1.04 25.63
CA CYS A 267 7.60 -1.51 25.89
C CYS A 267 6.61 -1.12 24.80
N LYS A 268 5.54 -1.93 24.69
CA LYS A 268 4.36 -1.63 23.89
C LYS A 268 3.53 -0.56 24.60
N LEU A 269 3.26 0.54 23.92
CA LEU A 269 2.43 1.64 24.41
C LEU A 269 0.94 1.35 24.26
N CYS A 270 0.54 0.95 23.06
CA CYS A 270 -0.83 0.61 22.69
C CYS A 270 -0.84 -0.19 21.37
N GLY A 271 -2.00 -0.68 20.96
CA GLY A 271 -2.18 -1.37 19.69
C GLY A 271 -3.61 -1.87 19.51
N ALA A 272 -3.97 -2.15 18.27
CA ALA A 272 -5.30 -2.60 17.89
C ALA A 272 -5.27 -3.36 16.56
N MET A 273 -6.44 -3.55 15.96
CA MET A 273 -6.63 -4.03 14.60
C MET A 273 -7.24 -2.89 13.80
N ASP A 274 -6.51 -2.38 12.83
CA ASP A 274 -6.95 -1.32 11.92
C ASP A 274 -6.04 -1.28 10.70
N TRP A 275 -6.45 -0.54 9.68
CA TRP A 275 -5.60 -0.24 8.54
C TRP A 275 -4.96 1.12 8.72
N TYR A 276 -3.74 1.29 8.22
CA TYR A 276 -2.98 2.55 8.25
C TYR A 276 -2.45 3.00 9.62
N THR A 277 -1.15 3.31 9.67
CA THR A 277 -0.47 3.84 10.85
C THR A 277 0.65 4.81 10.47
N THR A 278 0.73 5.96 11.14
CA THR A 278 1.87 6.88 11.07
C THR A 278 2.08 7.56 12.42
N LEU A 279 3.28 8.06 12.68
CA LEU A 279 3.65 8.69 13.95
C LEU A 279 4.75 9.75 13.78
N ASP A 280 4.94 10.55 14.82
CA ASP A 280 6.07 11.48 14.94
C ASP A 280 6.45 11.71 16.42
N LEU A 281 7.56 12.38 16.68
CA LEU A 281 8.00 12.75 18.03
C LEU A 281 8.58 14.16 18.09
N ALA A 282 8.37 14.84 19.21
CA ALA A 282 9.09 16.07 19.55
C ALA A 282 9.34 16.14 21.07
N THR A 283 10.41 16.83 21.46
CA THR A 283 10.73 17.08 22.88
C THR A 283 10.67 18.57 23.17
N ASP A 284 10.07 18.93 24.29
CA ASP A 284 10.06 20.30 24.78
C ASP A 284 11.40 20.71 25.44
N LYS A 285 11.54 21.99 25.77
CA LYS A 285 12.74 22.51 26.47
C LYS A 285 12.92 21.98 27.90
N TYR A 286 11.92 21.29 28.45
CA TYR A 286 11.90 20.73 29.80
C TYR A 286 12.14 19.22 29.83
N GLY A 287 12.29 18.57 28.68
CA GLY A 287 12.51 17.13 28.53
C GLY A 287 11.24 16.29 28.37
N LYS A 288 10.05 16.89 28.28
CA LYS A 288 8.81 16.15 28.00
C LYS A 288 8.75 15.79 26.52
N VAL A 289 8.38 14.54 26.26
CA VAL A 289 8.25 14.03 24.89
C VAL A 289 6.79 13.97 24.51
N VAL A 290 6.45 14.48 23.34
CA VAL A 290 5.12 14.36 22.74
C VAL A 290 5.16 13.32 21.62
N PHE A 291 4.14 12.47 21.59
CA PHE A 291 3.97 11.40 20.62
C PHE A 291 2.58 11.50 19.97
N PRO A 292 2.44 12.23 18.86
CA PRO A 292 1.29 12.11 17.97
C PRO A 292 1.38 10.84 17.11
N TYR A 293 0.24 10.15 16.96
CA TYR A 293 0.12 8.95 16.13
C TYR A 293 -1.30 8.79 15.61
N THR A 294 -1.45 8.10 14.49
CA THR A 294 -2.76 7.79 13.92
C THR A 294 -3.36 6.53 14.57
N TRP A 295 -4.67 6.43 14.52
CA TRP A 295 -5.43 5.26 14.95
C TRP A 295 -6.43 4.95 13.85
N GLY A 296 -6.01 4.07 12.95
CA GLY A 296 -6.56 4.02 11.60
C GLY A 296 -6.26 5.30 10.81
N GLN A 297 -6.97 5.52 9.72
CA GLN A 297 -6.92 6.79 8.98
C GLN A 297 -7.77 7.89 9.61
N ARG A 298 -8.72 7.57 10.50
CA ARG A 298 -9.79 8.51 10.91
C ARG A 298 -9.47 9.34 12.14
N ARG A 299 -8.55 8.88 12.99
CA ARG A 299 -8.25 9.53 14.27
C ARG A 299 -6.77 9.69 14.46
N MET A 300 -6.39 10.78 15.13
CA MET A 300 -5.07 10.99 15.67
C MET A 300 -5.16 11.10 17.18
N HIS A 301 -4.19 10.50 17.85
CA HIS A 301 -4.02 10.58 19.29
C HIS A 301 -2.69 11.21 19.64
N ILE A 302 -2.58 11.65 20.90
CA ILE A 302 -1.32 12.14 21.48
C ILE A 302 -1.11 11.48 22.84
N ARG A 303 0.15 11.12 23.12
CA ARG A 303 0.64 10.82 24.46
C ARG A 303 1.82 11.72 24.81
N ILE A 304 2.01 11.96 26.11
CA ILE A 304 3.14 12.71 26.65
C ILE A 304 3.95 11.80 27.56
N LYS A 305 5.25 11.75 27.37
CA LYS A 305 6.19 11.19 28.34
C LYS A 305 6.68 12.30 29.25
N ASP A 306 6.51 12.11 30.56
CA ASP A 306 7.05 13.03 31.56
C ASP A 306 8.49 12.69 31.94
N ASN A 307 9.11 13.56 32.74
CA ASN A 307 10.48 13.39 33.25
C ASN A 307 10.60 12.26 34.30
N ASN A 308 9.51 11.59 34.68
CA ASN A 308 9.52 10.40 35.53
C ASN A 308 9.48 9.11 34.69
N ASN A 309 9.79 9.22 33.40
CA ASN A 309 9.76 8.16 32.39
C ASN A 309 8.38 7.54 32.18
N LYS A 310 7.30 8.23 32.53
CA LYS A 310 5.94 7.70 32.41
C LYS A 310 5.21 8.31 31.23
N TRP A 311 4.67 7.44 30.36
CA TRP A 311 3.75 7.84 29.30
C TRP A 311 2.34 8.11 29.88
N SER A 312 1.71 9.18 29.41
CA SER A 312 0.34 9.55 29.73
C SER A 312 -0.66 8.58 29.11
N ASP A 313 -1.90 8.66 29.58
CA ASP A 313 -3.04 8.14 28.85
C ASP A 313 -3.21 8.87 27.51
N PRO A 314 -3.86 8.25 26.51
CA PRO A 314 -4.02 8.85 25.19
C PRO A 314 -5.02 9.99 25.23
N VAL A 315 -4.78 11.00 24.39
CA VAL A 315 -5.71 12.09 24.10
C VAL A 315 -6.17 11.97 22.66
N CYS A 316 -7.48 11.89 22.43
CA CYS A 316 -8.03 11.97 21.08
C CYS A 316 -7.88 13.40 20.55
N PHE A 317 -6.93 13.59 19.64
CA PHE A 317 -6.53 14.89 19.11
C PHE A 317 -7.47 15.34 18.00
N THR A 318 -7.89 14.42 17.12
CA THR A 318 -8.92 14.68 16.10
C THR A 318 -10.19 13.90 16.43
N PRO A 319 -11.15 14.52 17.13
CA PRO A 319 -12.33 13.81 17.63
C PRO A 319 -13.40 13.56 16.56
N THR A 320 -13.17 13.98 15.31
CA THR A 320 -14.06 13.68 14.17
C THR A 320 -13.63 12.37 13.53
N GLU A 321 -14.59 11.49 13.24
CA GLU A 321 -14.34 10.25 12.49
C GLU A 321 -14.65 10.39 11.00
N ARG A 322 -15.14 11.58 10.59
CA ARG A 322 -15.61 11.79 9.22
C ARG A 322 -14.48 11.92 8.22
N ASN A 323 -13.35 12.47 8.64
CA ASN A 323 -12.22 12.79 7.78
C ASN A 323 -11.13 11.75 7.93
N PHE A 324 -10.18 11.76 7.01
CA PHE A 324 -8.90 11.12 7.22
C PHE A 324 -7.90 12.13 7.76
N GLU A 325 -7.25 11.76 8.86
CA GLU A 325 -6.37 12.60 9.69
C GLU A 325 -5.03 11.85 9.79
N ILE A 326 -4.15 12.07 8.81
CA ILE A 326 -2.99 11.22 8.57
C ILE A 326 -1.67 12.01 8.50
N ARG A 327 -0.55 11.29 8.63
CA ARG A 327 0.81 11.82 8.48
C ARG A 327 1.07 13.06 9.37
N PRO A 328 0.86 12.98 10.70
CA PRO A 328 1.15 14.09 11.59
C PRO A 328 2.65 14.36 11.66
N LYS A 329 3.00 15.65 11.78
CA LYS A 329 4.34 16.14 12.18
C LYS A 329 4.20 17.15 13.30
N CYS A 330 5.18 17.18 14.22
CA CYS A 330 5.10 18.02 15.40
C CYS A 330 6.41 18.70 15.78
N GLN A 331 6.28 19.84 16.45
CA GLN A 331 7.36 20.61 17.08
C GLN A 331 6.83 21.30 18.33
N VAL A 332 7.74 21.69 19.24
CA VAL A 332 7.40 22.48 20.42
C VAL A 332 8.10 23.83 20.34
N ASP A 333 7.36 24.92 20.51
CA ASP A 333 7.91 26.28 20.45
C ASP A 333 8.56 26.74 21.77
N SER A 334 9.19 27.91 21.75
CA SER A 334 9.90 28.46 22.90
C SER A 334 8.97 28.80 24.08
N ASP A 335 7.68 29.02 23.81
CA ASP A 335 6.61 29.25 24.79
C ASP A 335 5.97 27.96 25.32
N ASN A 336 6.53 26.79 24.97
CA ASN A 336 6.08 25.47 25.39
C ASN A 336 4.71 25.05 24.80
N ASN A 337 4.37 25.59 23.62
CA ASN A 337 3.22 25.13 22.88
C ASN A 337 3.62 24.01 21.93
N LEU A 338 2.83 22.95 21.94
CA LEU A 338 2.87 21.91 20.93
C LEU A 338 2.21 22.42 19.66
N TRP A 339 2.91 22.27 18.55
CA TRP A 339 2.40 22.43 17.19
C TRP A 339 2.28 21.07 16.54
N VAL A 340 1.11 20.74 16.00
CA VAL A 340 0.91 19.55 15.17
C VAL A 340 0.36 20.01 13.83
N VAL A 341 1.06 19.66 12.75
CA VAL A 341 0.61 19.80 11.36
C VAL A 341 0.28 18.42 10.82
N TRP A 342 -0.76 18.29 10.02
CA TRP A 342 -1.14 17.00 9.45
C TRP A 342 -1.90 17.15 8.13
N GLN A 343 -1.96 16.04 7.40
CA GLN A 343 -2.71 15.90 6.17
C GLN A 343 -4.16 15.50 6.50
N ASN A 344 -5.11 16.28 5.99
CA ASN A 344 -6.54 16.06 6.18
C ASN A 344 -7.23 15.90 4.83
N SER A 345 -7.97 14.81 4.62
CA SER A 345 -8.85 14.63 3.46
C SER A 345 -10.29 14.35 3.91
N GLU A 346 -11.24 14.60 3.00
CA GLU A 346 -12.67 14.46 3.29
C GLU A 346 -13.14 13.01 3.27
N GLY A 347 -12.75 12.24 4.29
CA GLY A 347 -13.35 10.95 4.62
C GLY A 347 -13.30 9.98 3.46
N ASN A 348 -14.39 9.23 3.27
CA ASN A 348 -14.55 8.11 2.32
C ASN A 348 -14.26 8.41 0.83
N GLY A 349 -13.49 9.43 0.49
CA GLY A 349 -13.02 9.75 -0.85
C GLY A 349 -14.13 10.31 -1.73
N HIS A 350 -15.40 9.93 -1.55
CA HIS A 350 -16.50 10.34 -2.42
C HIS A 350 -16.86 11.83 -2.37
N ASN A 351 -16.29 12.60 -1.43
CA ASN A 351 -16.40 14.06 -1.40
C ASN A 351 -15.26 14.70 -2.20
N GLN A 352 -14.59 15.73 -1.68
CA GLN A 352 -13.39 16.22 -2.32
C GLN A 352 -12.24 15.24 -2.13
N ARG A 353 -11.63 14.85 -3.25
CA ARG A 353 -10.60 13.78 -3.35
C ARG A 353 -9.16 14.27 -3.09
N ASN A 354 -8.98 15.57 -2.92
CA ASN A 354 -7.70 16.16 -2.55
C ASN A 354 -7.53 16.16 -1.03
N ALA A 355 -6.30 16.28 -0.57
CA ALA A 355 -6.00 16.58 0.83
C ALA A 355 -5.66 18.06 1.03
N LYS A 356 -5.77 18.52 2.27
CA LYS A 356 -5.33 19.85 2.74
C LYS A 356 -4.45 19.72 3.97
N ILE A 357 -3.67 20.75 4.26
CA ILE A 357 -2.86 20.83 5.48
C ILE A 357 -3.62 21.58 6.56
N VAL A 358 -3.67 20.98 7.74
CA VAL A 358 -4.25 21.56 8.94
C VAL A 358 -3.18 21.65 10.02
N VAL A 359 -3.22 22.72 10.82
CA VAL A 359 -2.34 22.93 11.95
C VAL A 359 -3.14 23.20 13.21
N ARG A 360 -2.66 22.68 14.33
CA ARG A 360 -3.19 22.98 15.66
C ARG A 360 -2.06 23.28 16.63
N ALA A 361 -2.24 24.33 17.42
CA ALA A 361 -1.34 24.73 18.49
C ALA A 361 -2.06 24.70 19.85
N LEU A 362 -1.38 24.22 20.90
CA LEU A 362 -1.87 24.23 22.28
C LEU A 362 -0.73 24.11 23.29
N GLU A 363 -0.94 24.61 24.50
CA GLU A 363 0.02 24.47 25.60
C GLU A 363 0.12 23.00 26.03
N ILE A 364 1.34 22.44 26.03
CA ILE A 364 1.58 21.01 26.28
C ILE A 364 1.04 20.57 27.65
N ASP A 365 1.11 21.45 28.65
CA ASP A 365 0.72 21.16 30.02
C ASP A 365 -0.79 21.02 30.20
N THR A 366 -1.59 21.49 29.25
CA THR A 366 -3.06 21.37 29.29
C THR A 366 -3.57 20.05 28.74
N ILE A 367 -2.73 19.29 28.01
CA ILE A 367 -3.13 18.08 27.28
C ILE A 367 -3.65 16.99 28.22
N HIS A 368 -3.06 16.84 29.41
CA HIS A 368 -3.43 15.77 30.35
C HIS A 368 -4.90 15.85 30.79
N GLU A 369 -5.52 17.04 30.78
CA GLU A 369 -6.93 17.27 31.11
C GLU A 369 -7.91 16.64 30.09
N LEU A 370 -7.38 16.27 28.91
CA LEU A 370 -8.12 15.69 27.79
C LEU A 370 -7.99 14.17 27.68
N SER A 371 -7.28 13.53 28.61
CA SER A 371 -7.02 12.09 28.59
C SER A 371 -8.31 11.27 28.50
N ASP A 372 -8.33 10.32 27.56
CA ASP A 372 -9.44 9.40 27.34
C ASP A 372 -8.93 8.05 26.84
N ARG A 373 -8.71 7.10 27.77
CA ARG A 373 -8.32 5.72 27.43
C ARG A 373 -9.33 5.01 26.52
N THR A 374 -10.59 5.44 26.51
CA THR A 374 -11.62 4.78 25.70
C THR A 374 -11.50 5.08 24.22
N SER A 375 -10.76 6.15 23.86
CA SER A 375 -10.51 6.52 22.47
C SER A 375 -9.72 5.47 21.68
N GLU A 376 -8.85 4.70 22.35
CA GLU A 376 -8.09 3.57 21.79
C GLU A 376 -8.83 2.22 21.86
N MET A 377 -10.09 2.18 22.32
CA MET A 377 -10.87 0.93 22.34
C MET A 377 -11.77 0.77 21.10
N HIS A 378 -11.81 1.77 20.23
CA HIS A 378 -12.61 1.72 19.02
C HIS A 378 -11.94 0.83 17.98
N GLN A 379 -12.72 -0.08 17.40
CA GLN A 379 -12.34 -0.93 16.28
C GLN A 379 -13.33 -0.72 15.16
N ASP A 380 -12.85 -0.44 13.97
CA ASP A 380 -13.66 -0.51 12.77
C ASP A 380 -14.01 -1.98 12.49
N GLN A 381 -15.27 -2.30 12.21
CA GLN A 381 -15.65 -3.67 11.86
C GLN A 381 -15.27 -4.01 10.42
N PHE A 382 -15.13 -2.98 9.57
CA PHE A 382 -14.73 -3.13 8.18
C PHE A 382 -13.31 -3.69 8.04
N VAL A 383 -12.41 -3.31 8.95
CA VAL A 383 -10.98 -3.62 8.86
C VAL A 383 -10.61 -5.01 9.42
N LEU A 384 -11.52 -5.64 10.16
CA LEU A 384 -11.30 -6.96 10.75
C LEU A 384 -11.09 -8.04 9.66
N PRO A 385 -10.25 -9.06 9.91
CA PRO A 385 -10.04 -10.17 8.99
C PRO A 385 -11.31 -11.04 8.84
N ILE A 386 -11.31 -11.95 7.86
CA ILE A 386 -12.27 -13.06 7.84
C ILE A 386 -12.21 -13.87 9.15
N SER A 387 -13.36 -14.37 9.61
CA SER A 387 -13.46 -15.06 10.90
C SER A 387 -12.90 -16.49 10.90
N SER A 388 -12.75 -17.11 9.72
CA SER A 388 -12.39 -18.51 9.60
C SER A 388 -10.88 -18.68 9.46
N GLU A 389 -10.30 -19.61 10.24
CA GLU A 389 -8.95 -20.09 9.96
C GLU A 389 -8.88 -20.72 8.57
N LYS A 390 -7.80 -20.41 7.86
CA LYS A 390 -7.61 -20.78 6.46
C LYS A 390 -6.22 -21.36 6.26
N SER A 391 -6.15 -22.62 5.82
CA SER A 391 -4.90 -23.22 5.36
C SER A 391 -4.62 -22.82 3.90
N LEU A 392 -3.35 -22.76 3.54
CA LEU A 392 -2.88 -22.48 2.17
C LEU A 392 -2.21 -23.75 1.61
N ASP A 393 -2.91 -24.86 1.74
CA ASP A 393 -2.36 -26.17 1.43
C ASP A 393 -1.94 -26.25 -0.05
N CYS A 394 -0.86 -27.00 -0.31
CA CYS A 394 -0.32 -27.15 -1.65
C CYS A 394 0.35 -28.50 -1.85
N HIS A 395 0.35 -28.96 -3.10
CA HIS A 395 1.10 -30.15 -3.51
C HIS A 395 2.59 -29.87 -3.60
N SER A 396 3.40 -30.93 -3.48
CA SER A 396 4.84 -30.80 -3.72
C SER A 396 5.12 -30.50 -5.20
N LYS A 397 6.21 -29.77 -5.51
CA LYS A 397 6.55 -29.45 -6.92
C LYS A 397 6.73 -30.70 -7.79
N LYS A 398 7.21 -31.80 -7.20
CA LYS A 398 7.35 -33.11 -7.88
C LYS A 398 5.98 -33.69 -8.25
N GLU A 399 5.01 -33.61 -7.35
CA GLU A 399 3.65 -34.09 -7.57
C GLU A 399 2.94 -33.26 -8.62
N GLU A 400 3.04 -31.92 -8.53
CA GLU A 400 2.51 -30.99 -9.53
C GLU A 400 3.04 -31.30 -10.94
N LEU A 401 4.37 -31.42 -11.10
CA LEU A 401 5.00 -31.76 -12.38
C LEU A 401 4.54 -33.12 -12.92
N SER A 402 4.46 -34.14 -12.06
CA SER A 402 3.99 -35.47 -12.45
C SER A 402 2.51 -35.49 -12.84
N TRP A 403 1.69 -34.63 -12.22
CA TRP A 403 0.28 -34.52 -12.52
C TRP A 403 0.03 -33.77 -13.84
N ARG A 404 0.72 -32.64 -14.05
CA ARG A 404 0.59 -31.76 -15.21
C ARG A 404 1.08 -32.38 -16.53
N SER A 405 2.14 -33.18 -16.46
CA SER A 405 2.76 -33.83 -17.63
C SER A 405 1.88 -34.88 -18.33
N LYS A 406 0.69 -35.18 -17.82
CA LYS A 406 -0.19 -36.22 -18.38
C LYS A 406 -1.05 -35.74 -19.54
N GLU A 407 -1.37 -34.44 -19.62
CA GLU A 407 -2.14 -33.87 -20.74
C GLU A 407 -1.24 -33.02 -21.63
N GLU A 408 -1.19 -33.36 -22.92
CA GLU A 408 -0.36 -32.66 -23.90
C GLU A 408 -0.67 -31.15 -23.95
N THR A 409 -1.96 -30.79 -23.87
CA THR A 409 -2.46 -29.40 -23.89
C THR A 409 -1.77 -28.50 -22.85
N PHE A 410 -1.50 -29.04 -21.65
CA PHE A 410 -0.93 -28.29 -20.52
C PHE A 410 0.54 -28.63 -20.24
N SER A 411 1.08 -29.70 -20.84
CA SER A 411 2.44 -30.18 -20.63
C SER A 411 3.54 -29.15 -20.98
N LYS A 412 3.24 -28.18 -21.84
CA LYS A 412 4.15 -27.09 -22.23
C LYS A 412 4.18 -25.88 -21.29
N TYR A 413 3.22 -25.74 -20.38
CA TYR A 413 3.12 -24.60 -19.45
C TYR A 413 3.53 -24.98 -18.04
N ASN A 414 4.01 -24.03 -17.24
CA ASN A 414 4.13 -24.14 -15.79
C ASN A 414 2.89 -23.53 -15.12
N ILE A 415 2.64 -23.92 -13.86
CA ILE A 415 1.63 -23.27 -13.01
C ILE A 415 2.37 -22.32 -12.07
N TYR A 416 1.98 -21.05 -12.10
CA TYR A 416 2.44 -20.02 -11.19
C TYR A 416 1.27 -19.45 -10.40
N TRP A 417 1.52 -19.09 -9.15
CA TRP A 417 0.53 -18.61 -8.20
C TRP A 417 0.75 -17.15 -7.84
N GLY A 418 -0.31 -16.38 -7.84
CA GLY A 418 -0.22 -14.96 -7.51
C GLY A 418 -1.46 -14.41 -6.84
N ASP A 419 -1.27 -13.24 -6.25
CA ASP A 419 -2.31 -12.33 -5.80
C ASP A 419 -1.95 -10.94 -6.31
N ILE A 420 -2.84 -10.37 -7.12
CA ILE A 420 -2.62 -9.13 -7.85
C ILE A 420 -3.56 -8.02 -7.37
N HIS A 421 -4.12 -8.15 -6.16
CA HIS A 421 -5.03 -7.17 -5.59
C HIS A 421 -4.67 -6.92 -4.12
N GLY A 422 -3.98 -5.81 -3.84
CA GLY A 422 -3.67 -5.41 -2.47
C GLY A 422 -3.06 -4.01 -2.38
N GLN A 423 -3.13 -3.44 -1.19
CA GLN A 423 -2.91 -2.03 -0.88
C GLN A 423 -1.76 -1.87 0.12
N SER A 424 -1.15 -0.67 0.20
CA SER A 424 -0.18 -0.30 1.23
C SER A 424 -0.52 1.06 1.86
N SER A 425 0.35 1.60 2.71
CA SER A 425 0.21 2.93 3.33
C SER A 425 0.26 4.11 2.35
N MET A 426 0.41 3.82 1.05
CA MET A 426 0.30 4.82 0.00
C MET A 426 -1.16 5.24 -0.18
N SER A 427 -2.07 4.27 -0.08
CA SER A 427 -3.51 4.49 0.05
C SER A 427 -3.98 4.23 1.48
N ASP A 428 -4.80 3.20 1.71
CA ASP A 428 -5.43 2.85 2.98
C ASP A 428 -5.03 1.48 3.52
N GLY A 429 -3.92 0.92 3.04
CA GLY A 429 -3.30 -0.26 3.62
C GLY A 429 -2.41 0.03 4.83
N LEU A 430 -2.19 -0.98 5.66
CA LEU A 430 -1.11 -1.04 6.64
C LEU A 430 0.21 -1.35 5.92
N GLY A 431 1.32 -0.78 6.37
CA GLY A 431 2.68 -1.14 5.92
C GLY A 431 3.17 -0.47 4.65
N GLU A 432 4.48 -0.53 4.46
CA GLU A 432 5.21 0.19 3.43
C GLU A 432 5.36 -0.63 2.13
N ILE A 433 5.64 0.04 1.01
CA ILE A 433 5.70 -0.60 -0.32
C ILE A 433 6.73 -1.74 -0.37
N ASP A 434 7.92 -1.56 0.18
CA ASP A 434 8.96 -2.61 0.24
C ASP A 434 8.50 -3.82 1.06
N GLN A 435 7.74 -3.57 2.13
CA GLN A 435 7.21 -4.61 3.00
C GLN A 435 6.17 -5.46 2.28
N TYR A 436 5.37 -4.86 1.38
CA TYR A 436 4.35 -5.55 0.60
C TYR A 436 5.03 -6.66 -0.22
N TYR A 437 6.06 -6.28 -0.98
CA TYR A 437 6.80 -7.24 -1.81
C TYR A 437 7.59 -8.27 -1.00
N HIS A 438 8.13 -7.91 0.18
CA HIS A 438 8.77 -8.91 1.03
C HIS A 438 7.76 -9.92 1.60
N ILE A 439 6.54 -9.52 1.94
CA ILE A 439 5.49 -10.44 2.41
C ILE A 439 5.04 -11.41 1.33
N ALA A 440 4.83 -10.93 0.10
CA ALA A 440 4.45 -11.74 -1.05
C ALA A 440 5.35 -12.98 -1.18
N LYS A 441 6.66 -12.78 -1.01
CA LYS A 441 7.65 -13.84 -1.13
C LYS A 441 7.80 -14.65 0.15
N HIS A 442 7.97 -13.99 1.29
CA HIS A 442 8.41 -14.64 2.53
C HIS A 442 7.28 -15.34 3.28
N LYS A 443 6.05 -14.83 3.22
CA LYS A 443 4.89 -15.42 3.93
C LYS A 443 3.96 -16.15 2.98
N ALA A 444 3.55 -15.52 1.87
CA ALA A 444 2.58 -16.09 0.95
C ALA A 444 3.19 -17.07 -0.08
N ASN A 445 4.51 -16.99 -0.31
CA ASN A 445 5.23 -17.78 -1.30
C ASN A 445 4.60 -17.64 -2.70
N LEU A 446 4.35 -16.41 -3.12
CA LEU A 446 3.82 -16.08 -4.44
C LEU A 446 4.92 -16.09 -5.50
N ASP A 447 4.56 -16.52 -6.71
CA ASP A 447 5.40 -16.42 -7.91
C ASP A 447 5.23 -15.05 -8.57
N PHE A 448 4.06 -14.42 -8.44
CA PHE A 448 3.81 -13.07 -8.94
C PHE A 448 2.83 -12.27 -8.08
N THR A 449 2.93 -10.94 -8.10
CA THR A 449 2.03 -10.03 -7.37
C THR A 449 1.94 -8.65 -8.02
N ALA A 450 1.02 -7.80 -7.55
CA ALA A 450 0.88 -6.42 -7.99
C ALA A 450 0.35 -5.57 -6.84
N LEU A 451 1.07 -4.49 -6.50
CA LEU A 451 0.58 -3.47 -5.59
C LEU A 451 -0.41 -2.59 -6.36
N THR A 452 -1.62 -2.43 -5.84
CA THR A 452 -2.74 -1.79 -6.53
C THR A 452 -3.35 -0.67 -5.71
N ASP A 453 -2.52 0.17 -5.05
CA ASP A 453 -3.03 1.34 -4.31
C ASP A 453 -4.08 2.14 -5.09
N HIS A 454 -5.13 2.55 -4.39
CA HIS A 454 -6.21 3.37 -4.92
C HIS A 454 -5.70 4.68 -5.52
N ASP A 455 -6.13 5.01 -6.74
CA ASP A 455 -5.77 6.24 -7.43
C ASP A 455 -6.17 7.54 -6.69
N CYS A 456 -7.14 7.44 -5.76
CA CYS A 456 -7.67 8.60 -5.05
C CYS A 456 -8.30 8.29 -3.67
N PHE A 457 -7.62 7.48 -2.86
CA PHE A 457 -8.02 7.17 -1.48
C PHE A 457 -6.78 6.95 -0.61
N PRO A 458 -6.61 7.64 0.55
CA PRO A 458 -7.50 8.62 1.17
C PRO A 458 -7.58 9.97 0.41
N ASP A 459 -6.67 10.19 -0.54
CA ASP A 459 -6.63 11.33 -1.45
C ASP A 459 -5.92 10.95 -2.76
N VAL A 460 -5.89 11.86 -3.72
CA VAL A 460 -5.27 11.64 -5.05
C VAL A 460 -3.81 11.17 -4.92
N ILE A 461 -3.48 10.03 -5.53
CA ILE A 461 -2.08 9.61 -5.73
C ILE A 461 -1.40 10.65 -6.60
N SER A 462 -0.38 11.33 -6.10
CA SER A 462 0.40 12.33 -6.83
C SER A 462 1.26 11.73 -7.96
N ALA A 463 1.92 12.58 -8.76
CA ALA A 463 2.80 12.11 -9.83
C ALA A 463 4.08 11.45 -9.28
N SER A 464 4.61 11.96 -8.17
CA SER A 464 5.78 11.40 -7.49
C SER A 464 5.45 10.12 -6.69
N GLU A 465 4.26 10.01 -6.10
CA GLU A 465 3.77 8.75 -5.52
C GLU A 465 3.61 7.66 -6.58
N TRP A 466 3.07 8.00 -7.76
CA TRP A 466 3.01 7.06 -8.89
C TRP A 466 4.40 6.66 -9.39
N ALA A 467 5.33 7.61 -9.48
CA ALA A 467 6.72 7.31 -9.81
C ALA A 467 7.34 6.34 -8.78
N LEU A 468 7.03 6.51 -7.49
CA LEU A 468 7.51 5.63 -6.42
C LEU A 468 6.98 4.21 -6.57
N MET A 469 5.67 4.06 -6.78
CA MET A 469 5.04 2.75 -7.01
C MET A 469 5.66 2.03 -8.22
N LYS A 470 5.87 2.74 -9.33
CA LYS A 470 6.56 2.20 -10.52
C LYS A 470 7.99 1.76 -10.21
N THR A 471 8.77 2.59 -9.53
CA THR A 471 10.14 2.29 -9.13
C THR A 471 10.19 1.00 -8.32
N TYR A 472 9.36 0.87 -7.29
CA TYR A 472 9.32 -0.33 -6.46
C TYR A 472 8.83 -1.56 -7.22
N ALA A 473 7.79 -1.45 -8.04
CA ALA A 473 7.35 -2.54 -8.89
C ALA A 473 8.51 -3.06 -9.77
N ASN A 474 9.28 -2.17 -10.41
CA ASN A 474 10.40 -2.59 -11.25
C ASN A 474 11.58 -3.15 -10.48
N ILE A 475 11.95 -2.54 -9.35
CA ILE A 475 13.02 -3.02 -8.47
C ILE A 475 12.76 -4.46 -8.01
N PHE A 476 11.51 -4.74 -7.62
CA PHE A 476 11.08 -6.04 -7.10
C PHE A 476 10.74 -7.06 -8.19
N ASN A 477 10.68 -6.65 -9.46
CA ASN A 477 10.54 -7.58 -10.57
C ASN A 477 11.84 -8.36 -10.76
N LYS A 478 11.81 -9.65 -10.45
CA LYS A 478 12.93 -10.57 -10.63
C LYS A 478 12.44 -11.79 -11.40
N PRO A 479 12.61 -11.82 -12.75
CA PRO A 479 12.26 -12.97 -13.55
C PRO A 479 12.84 -14.26 -12.96
N GLN A 480 12.08 -15.35 -13.00
CA GLN A 480 12.38 -16.65 -12.37
C GLN A 480 12.33 -16.68 -10.83
N ASP A 481 12.08 -15.56 -10.15
CA ASP A 481 11.99 -15.52 -8.69
C ASP A 481 10.65 -14.95 -8.21
N MET A 482 10.34 -13.70 -8.55
CA MET A 482 9.05 -13.07 -8.28
C MET A 482 8.76 -12.02 -9.34
N VAL A 483 7.65 -12.19 -10.06
CA VAL A 483 7.20 -11.23 -11.08
C VAL A 483 6.29 -10.19 -10.44
N THR A 484 6.46 -8.93 -10.81
CA THR A 484 5.62 -7.83 -10.34
C THR A 484 5.06 -7.03 -11.51
N PHE A 485 3.93 -6.36 -11.30
CA PHE A 485 3.33 -5.46 -12.28
C PHE A 485 3.33 -4.02 -11.79
N VAL A 486 3.51 -3.09 -12.74
CA VAL A 486 3.12 -1.70 -12.54
C VAL A 486 1.60 -1.66 -12.58
N ALA A 487 0.96 -1.26 -11.48
CA ALA A 487 -0.47 -1.33 -11.32
C ALA A 487 -1.02 -0.30 -10.34
N LEU A 488 -2.31 -0.02 -10.47
CA LEU A 488 -3.09 0.84 -9.56
C LEU A 488 -4.56 0.42 -9.59
N GLU A 489 -5.30 0.77 -8.55
CA GLU A 489 -6.76 0.60 -8.53
C GLU A 489 -7.46 1.90 -8.92
N TRP A 490 -8.27 1.83 -9.98
CA TRP A 490 -9.09 2.93 -10.44
C TRP A 490 -10.41 2.95 -9.66
N THR A 491 -10.62 4.00 -8.85
CA THR A 491 -11.66 4.07 -7.83
C THR A 491 -12.61 5.25 -8.10
N PRO A 492 -13.65 5.06 -8.93
CA PRO A 492 -14.58 6.12 -9.30
C PRO A 492 -15.34 6.73 -8.11
N ASN A 493 -15.99 7.88 -8.32
CA ASN A 493 -16.84 8.49 -7.29
C ASN A 493 -18.21 7.81 -7.20
N GLU A 494 -18.30 6.79 -6.36
CA GLU A 494 -19.48 5.93 -6.15
C GLU A 494 -20.73 6.66 -5.64
N TYR A 495 -20.58 7.84 -5.01
CA TYR A 495 -21.75 8.62 -4.57
C TYR A 495 -22.47 9.29 -5.74
N LYS A 496 -21.72 9.61 -6.80
CA LYS A 496 -22.23 10.33 -7.97
C LYS A 496 -22.45 9.41 -9.15
N TYR A 497 -21.51 8.50 -9.40
CA TYR A 497 -21.55 7.51 -10.47
C TYR A 497 -20.86 6.23 -10.00
N ASP A 498 -21.64 5.17 -9.83
CA ASP A 498 -21.09 3.86 -9.53
C ASP A 498 -20.76 3.13 -10.84
N PHE A 499 -19.46 2.98 -11.11
CA PHE A 499 -18.95 2.22 -12.26
C PHE A 499 -18.23 0.93 -11.84
N GLY A 500 -18.11 0.70 -10.53
CA GLY A 500 -17.23 -0.31 -9.90
C GLY A 500 -15.73 -0.09 -10.12
N HIS A 501 -14.94 -0.51 -9.14
CA HIS A 501 -13.48 -0.42 -9.18
C HIS A 501 -12.88 -1.32 -10.25
N LYS A 502 -11.73 -0.90 -10.80
CA LYS A 502 -10.97 -1.69 -11.78
C LYS A 502 -9.48 -1.56 -11.48
N ASN A 503 -8.78 -2.68 -11.39
CA ASN A 503 -7.32 -2.60 -11.30
C ASN A 503 -6.76 -2.55 -12.71
N ILE A 504 -5.79 -1.66 -12.89
CA ILE A 504 -5.07 -1.46 -14.13
C ILE A 504 -3.70 -2.10 -13.97
N TYR A 505 -3.31 -2.96 -14.90
CA TYR A 505 -2.01 -3.63 -14.91
C TYR A 505 -1.32 -3.34 -16.24
N PHE A 506 -0.06 -2.93 -16.18
CA PHE A 506 0.77 -2.71 -17.36
C PHE A 506 1.74 -3.88 -17.55
N ARG A 507 1.88 -4.34 -18.80
CA ARG A 507 2.81 -5.41 -19.16
C ARG A 507 4.27 -4.97 -19.07
N ASP A 508 4.54 -3.71 -19.36
CA ASP A 508 5.89 -3.17 -19.45
C ASP A 508 6.30 -2.47 -18.13
N GLU A 509 7.50 -1.91 -18.06
CA GLU A 509 8.06 -1.23 -16.87
C GLU A 509 7.43 0.15 -16.58
N ASP A 510 6.54 0.64 -17.44
CA ASP A 510 5.93 1.95 -17.30
C ASP A 510 4.46 1.94 -17.72
N GLY A 511 3.72 2.93 -17.22
CA GLY A 511 2.31 3.18 -17.50
C GLY A 511 1.88 4.54 -16.96
N PRO A 512 0.88 5.20 -17.58
CA PRO A 512 0.31 6.42 -17.01
C PRO A 512 -0.50 6.11 -15.74
N ALA A 513 -0.47 7.02 -14.77
CA ALA A 513 -1.49 7.07 -13.74
C ALA A 513 -2.79 7.57 -14.38
N ILE A 514 -3.75 6.67 -14.57
CA ILE A 514 -5.08 7.03 -15.09
C ILE A 514 -6.00 7.18 -13.89
N ARG A 515 -6.28 8.42 -13.51
CA ARG A 515 -7.06 8.72 -12.30
C ARG A 515 -8.52 8.96 -12.63
N SER A 516 -9.40 8.43 -11.80
CA SER A 516 -10.84 8.63 -11.84
C SER A 516 -11.25 10.08 -11.54
N THR A 517 -10.36 10.86 -10.94
CA THR A 517 -10.54 12.29 -10.66
C THR A 517 -10.17 13.19 -11.84
N GLU A 518 -9.51 12.66 -12.87
CA GLU A 518 -9.03 13.40 -14.02
C GLU A 518 -9.86 13.17 -15.29
N GLU A 519 -9.80 14.10 -16.23
CA GLU A 519 -10.58 14.08 -17.47
C GLU A 519 -10.38 12.76 -18.25
N ASN A 520 -9.15 12.25 -18.31
CA ASN A 520 -8.78 11.04 -19.06
C ASN A 520 -9.19 9.72 -18.39
N GLY A 521 -9.56 9.73 -17.12
CA GLY A 521 -9.98 8.54 -16.36
C GLY A 521 -11.37 8.66 -15.74
N TYR A 522 -12.11 9.75 -15.96
CA TYR A 522 -13.35 10.06 -15.26
C TYR A 522 -14.47 8.99 -15.29
N ASN A 523 -14.49 8.14 -16.33
CA ASN A 523 -15.47 7.07 -16.50
C ASN A 523 -14.85 5.91 -17.30
N PRO A 524 -15.51 4.74 -17.39
CA PRO A 524 -14.95 3.56 -18.05
C PRO A 524 -14.58 3.79 -19.52
N ASP A 525 -15.39 4.50 -20.30
CA ASP A 525 -15.09 4.77 -21.72
C ASP A 525 -13.78 5.56 -21.88
N ARG A 526 -13.57 6.56 -21.01
CA ARG A 526 -12.35 7.37 -21.02
C ARG A 526 -11.15 6.59 -20.49
N LEU A 527 -11.32 5.81 -19.43
CA LEU A 527 -10.33 4.87 -18.93
C LEU A 527 -9.84 3.94 -20.06
N PHE A 528 -10.76 3.25 -20.74
CA PHE A 528 -10.39 2.34 -21.83
C PHE A 528 -9.78 3.07 -23.02
N ASN A 529 -10.28 4.25 -23.38
CA ASN A 529 -9.67 5.05 -24.44
C ASN A 529 -8.24 5.50 -24.08
N SER A 530 -7.96 5.79 -22.80
CA SER A 530 -6.63 6.12 -22.30
C SER A 530 -5.67 4.92 -22.34
N LEU A 531 -6.19 3.70 -22.35
CA LEU A 531 -5.40 2.46 -22.46
C LEU A 531 -5.18 2.00 -23.91
N LYS A 532 -5.93 2.54 -24.88
CA LYS A 532 -5.84 2.14 -26.29
C LYS A 532 -4.40 2.15 -26.81
N GLY A 533 -4.00 1.03 -27.42
CA GLY A 533 -2.65 0.83 -27.96
C GLY A 533 -1.57 0.56 -26.92
N LYS A 534 -1.93 0.45 -25.63
CA LYS A 534 -1.04 0.00 -24.55
C LYS A 534 -1.32 -1.46 -24.25
N LYS A 535 -0.28 -2.20 -23.91
CA LYS A 535 -0.41 -3.56 -23.39
C LYS A 535 -0.80 -3.49 -21.92
N ALA A 536 -2.08 -3.28 -21.69
CA ALA A 536 -2.63 -3.09 -20.37
C ALA A 536 -3.93 -3.87 -20.20
N LEU A 537 -4.16 -4.34 -18.98
CA LEU A 537 -5.40 -4.93 -18.52
C LEU A 537 -6.09 -3.94 -17.59
N ALA A 538 -7.40 -3.81 -17.69
CA ALA A 538 -8.22 -3.03 -16.77
C ALA A 538 -9.54 -3.76 -16.55
N PHE A 539 -9.67 -4.41 -15.39
CA PHE A 539 -10.81 -5.29 -15.14
C PHE A 539 -11.32 -5.19 -13.70
N PRO A 540 -12.60 -5.51 -13.50
CA PRO A 540 -13.25 -5.30 -12.22
C PRO A 540 -12.78 -6.27 -11.14
N HIS A 541 -12.57 -5.71 -9.95
CA HIS A 541 -12.48 -6.44 -8.70
C HIS A 541 -13.77 -6.24 -7.89
N HIS A 542 -14.07 -7.20 -7.02
CA HIS A 542 -15.29 -7.27 -6.19
C HIS A 542 -16.59 -6.81 -6.92
N PRO A 543 -16.94 -7.44 -8.06
CA PRO A 543 -17.85 -6.89 -9.07
C PRO A 543 -19.30 -6.67 -8.62
N SER A 544 -19.72 -7.23 -7.50
CA SER A 544 -21.07 -7.02 -6.97
C SER A 544 -21.07 -6.40 -5.57
N ALA A 545 -19.97 -5.82 -5.11
CA ALA A 545 -19.86 -5.30 -3.74
C ALA A 545 -20.84 -4.16 -3.44
N ASP A 546 -21.51 -4.27 -2.30
CA ASP A 546 -22.36 -3.23 -1.73
C ASP A 546 -21.90 -2.91 -0.30
N TRP A 547 -21.40 -1.69 -0.11
CA TRP A 547 -20.91 -1.16 1.16
C TRP A 547 -22.01 -0.43 1.95
N GLY A 548 -23.27 -0.55 1.52
CA GLY A 548 -24.45 0.00 2.16
C GLY A 548 -24.69 1.48 1.85
N MET A 549 -23.72 2.34 2.16
CA MET A 549 -23.83 3.79 1.85
C MET A 549 -23.51 4.10 0.38
N VAL A 550 -22.67 3.26 -0.22
CA VAL A 550 -22.26 3.29 -1.63
C VAL A 550 -22.17 1.84 -2.12
N SER A 551 -22.31 1.65 -3.43
CA SER A 551 -21.96 0.38 -4.07
C SER A 551 -20.67 0.58 -4.86
N ALA A 552 -19.82 -0.46 -4.85
CA ALA A 552 -18.63 -0.58 -5.67
C ALA A 552 -18.87 -1.62 -6.78
N ALA A 553 -20.14 -1.84 -7.14
CA ALA A 553 -20.52 -2.89 -8.05
C ALA A 553 -20.24 -2.46 -9.49
N THR A 554 -19.75 -3.39 -10.30
CA THR A 554 -19.36 -3.10 -11.67
C THR A 554 -20.58 -2.83 -12.55
N ASP A 555 -20.67 -1.62 -13.08
CA ASP A 555 -21.66 -1.33 -14.11
C ASP A 555 -21.33 -2.08 -15.41
N TRP A 556 -21.97 -3.23 -15.58
CA TRP A 556 -21.87 -4.09 -16.76
C TRP A 556 -22.50 -3.48 -18.02
N ALA A 557 -22.91 -2.21 -18.04
CA ALA A 557 -23.14 -1.48 -19.29
C ALA A 557 -21.82 -1.17 -20.01
N TYR A 558 -20.69 -1.11 -19.27
CA TYR A 558 -19.38 -0.81 -19.81
C TYR A 558 -18.54 -2.09 -19.91
N TYR A 559 -18.10 -2.40 -21.13
CA TYR A 559 -17.22 -3.52 -21.42
C TYR A 559 -16.28 -3.16 -22.57
N ASN A 560 -15.01 -3.48 -22.39
CA ASN A 560 -13.99 -3.34 -23.43
C ASN A 560 -13.27 -4.68 -23.58
N GLU A 561 -13.42 -5.32 -24.74
CA GLU A 561 -12.88 -6.67 -24.97
C GLU A 561 -11.34 -6.74 -25.04
N GLU A 562 -10.67 -5.61 -25.26
CA GLU A 562 -9.21 -5.50 -25.33
C GLU A 562 -8.62 -5.45 -23.91
N HIS A 563 -9.16 -4.60 -23.03
CA HIS A 563 -8.58 -4.35 -21.71
C HIS A 563 -9.28 -5.10 -20.58
N GLN A 564 -10.59 -5.35 -20.66
CA GLN A 564 -11.37 -6.04 -19.63
C GLN A 564 -11.44 -7.55 -19.94
N ARG A 565 -10.32 -8.25 -19.77
CA ARG A 565 -10.18 -9.68 -20.10
C ARG A 565 -10.52 -10.62 -18.95
N LEU A 566 -10.46 -10.15 -17.70
CA LEU A 566 -10.65 -10.94 -16.49
C LEU A 566 -11.78 -10.37 -15.62
N VAL A 567 -12.14 -11.08 -14.56
CA VAL A 567 -13.00 -10.61 -13.46
C VAL A 567 -12.66 -11.36 -12.18
N GLU A 568 -12.64 -10.64 -11.06
CA GLU A 568 -12.47 -11.24 -9.74
C GLU A 568 -13.72 -12.03 -9.33
N ILE A 569 -13.65 -13.36 -9.39
CA ILE A 569 -14.77 -14.23 -9.01
C ILE A 569 -14.81 -14.49 -7.50
N PHE A 570 -13.70 -14.26 -6.80
CA PHE A 570 -13.59 -14.44 -5.37
C PHE A 570 -12.57 -13.47 -4.77
N SER A 571 -12.94 -12.86 -3.64
CA SER A 571 -12.00 -12.12 -2.80
C SER A 571 -12.28 -12.32 -1.33
N ARG A 572 -11.53 -11.64 -0.46
CA ARG A 572 -11.86 -11.63 0.97
C ARG A 572 -13.26 -11.10 1.25
N HIS A 573 -13.83 -10.29 0.36
CA HIS A 573 -15.11 -9.62 0.59
C HIS A 573 -16.29 -10.56 0.39
N ALA A 574 -16.32 -11.28 -0.73
CA ALA A 574 -17.34 -12.29 -1.01
C ALA A 574 -16.93 -13.23 -2.15
N ALA A 575 -17.74 -14.27 -2.38
CA ALA A 575 -17.75 -15.00 -3.63
C ALA A 575 -18.74 -14.35 -4.61
N PHE A 576 -18.32 -14.16 -5.86
CA PHE A 576 -19.03 -13.37 -6.86
C PHE A 576 -19.54 -14.18 -8.06
N GLU A 577 -19.48 -15.52 -8.00
CA GLU A 577 -19.99 -16.40 -9.06
C GLU A 577 -21.48 -16.11 -9.37
N TYR A 578 -22.31 -16.14 -8.33
CA TYR A 578 -23.74 -15.86 -8.36
C TYR A 578 -24.13 -14.86 -7.28
N PHE A 579 -25.29 -14.22 -7.45
CA PHE A 579 -25.85 -13.34 -6.44
C PHE A 579 -26.02 -14.05 -5.09
N LYS A 580 -25.45 -13.46 -4.02
CA LYS A 580 -25.45 -14.00 -2.65
C LYS A 580 -24.76 -15.35 -2.50
N TYR A 581 -23.74 -15.60 -3.33
CA TYR A 581 -22.91 -16.77 -3.14
C TYR A 581 -21.93 -16.52 -1.97
N GLU A 582 -21.95 -17.43 -0.99
CA GLU A 582 -21.20 -17.27 0.25
C GLU A 582 -20.06 -18.28 0.34
N SER A 583 -19.00 -17.92 1.05
CA SER A 583 -17.94 -18.84 1.48
C SER A 583 -17.51 -18.50 2.90
N LYS A 584 -17.12 -19.52 3.67
CA LYS A 584 -16.58 -19.28 5.02
C LYS A 584 -15.23 -18.55 4.98
N TYR A 585 -14.56 -18.52 3.83
CA TYR A 585 -13.27 -17.85 3.60
C TYR A 585 -13.41 -16.41 3.09
N ALA A 586 -14.61 -15.84 3.17
CA ALA A 586 -14.88 -14.45 2.84
C ALA A 586 -15.74 -13.79 3.94
N LYS A 587 -15.77 -12.45 3.95
CA LYS A 587 -16.62 -11.66 4.84
C LYS A 587 -18.10 -11.79 4.51
N ASN A 588 -18.42 -12.17 3.27
CA ASN A 588 -19.78 -12.26 2.73
C ASN A 588 -20.54 -10.95 2.86
N ILE A 589 -19.90 -9.88 2.37
CA ILE A 589 -20.49 -8.54 2.32
C ILE A 589 -21.81 -8.55 1.53
N PRO A 590 -22.69 -7.55 1.73
CA PRO A 590 -23.86 -7.37 0.86
C PRO A 590 -23.47 -7.32 -0.62
N GLN A 591 -24.34 -7.83 -1.47
CA GLN A 591 -24.12 -7.87 -2.91
C GLN A 591 -25.27 -7.19 -3.66
N MET A 592 -24.95 -6.54 -4.78
CA MET A 592 -25.93 -6.01 -5.72
C MET A 592 -26.45 -7.10 -6.67
N PRO A 593 -27.77 -7.20 -6.90
CA PRO A 593 -28.34 -8.14 -7.87
C PRO A 593 -27.96 -7.76 -9.31
N ASN A 594 -27.86 -8.75 -10.20
CA ASN A 594 -27.51 -8.58 -11.62
C ASN A 594 -26.07 -8.09 -11.89
N HIS A 595 -25.18 -8.24 -10.91
CA HIS A 595 -23.78 -7.83 -10.98
C HIS A 595 -22.78 -8.98 -10.84
N SER A 596 -23.25 -10.24 -10.75
CA SER A 596 -22.36 -11.38 -10.56
C SER A 596 -21.52 -11.68 -11.82
N VAL A 597 -20.49 -12.51 -11.68
CA VAL A 597 -19.68 -12.96 -12.81
C VAL A 597 -20.53 -13.66 -13.87
N VAL A 598 -21.47 -14.51 -13.45
CA VAL A 598 -22.40 -15.17 -14.38
C VAL A 598 -23.33 -14.18 -15.08
N ASP A 599 -23.74 -13.10 -14.41
CA ASP A 599 -24.52 -12.03 -15.07
C ASP A 599 -23.72 -11.36 -16.20
N ALA A 600 -22.43 -11.12 -16.00
CA ALA A 600 -21.54 -10.61 -17.05
C ALA A 600 -21.37 -11.59 -18.21
N LEU A 601 -21.17 -12.89 -17.93
CA LEU A 601 -21.07 -13.92 -18.96
C LEU A 601 -22.38 -14.08 -19.76
N ASN A 602 -23.53 -13.95 -19.09
CA ASN A 602 -24.86 -13.99 -19.74
C ASN A 602 -25.10 -12.79 -20.68
N ARG A 603 -24.39 -11.68 -20.51
CA ARG A 603 -24.38 -10.54 -21.45
C ARG A 603 -23.50 -10.77 -22.68
N GLY A 604 -22.78 -11.90 -22.74
CA GLY A 604 -21.87 -12.25 -23.83
C GLY A 604 -20.44 -11.74 -23.63
N TYR A 605 -20.09 -11.25 -22.44
CA TYR A 605 -18.73 -10.79 -22.16
C TYR A 605 -17.77 -11.97 -22.00
N ARG A 606 -16.58 -11.84 -22.59
CA ARG A 606 -15.57 -12.91 -22.60
C ARG A 606 -14.52 -12.68 -21.51
N LEU A 607 -14.93 -12.95 -20.27
CA LEU A 607 -14.14 -12.72 -19.06
C LEU A 607 -13.56 -14.04 -18.51
N GLY A 608 -12.25 -14.06 -18.27
CA GLY A 608 -11.58 -15.12 -17.51
C GLY A 608 -11.66 -14.86 -16.02
N PHE A 609 -11.31 -15.84 -15.21
CA PHE A 609 -11.43 -15.75 -13.76
C PHE A 609 -10.08 -15.46 -13.10
N THR A 610 -10.11 -14.52 -12.17
CA THR A 610 -9.05 -14.29 -11.19
C THR A 610 -9.65 -14.29 -9.79
N ALA A 611 -8.80 -14.37 -8.79
CA ALA A 611 -9.15 -14.08 -7.41
C ALA A 611 -8.01 -13.30 -6.77
N GLY A 612 -8.34 -12.48 -5.78
CA GLY A 612 -7.38 -11.65 -5.07
C GLY A 612 -7.73 -11.54 -3.60
N SER A 613 -6.84 -10.93 -2.83
CA SER A 613 -7.14 -10.65 -1.44
C SER A 613 -7.91 -9.35 -1.27
N ASP A 614 -7.62 -8.33 -2.08
CA ASP A 614 -7.89 -6.93 -1.71
C ASP A 614 -7.35 -6.63 -0.31
N SER A 615 -6.07 -6.97 -0.11
CA SER A 615 -5.47 -6.88 1.22
C SER A 615 -5.03 -5.46 1.54
N HIS A 616 -5.60 -4.90 2.61
CA HIS A 616 -5.16 -3.66 3.25
C HIS A 616 -4.32 -3.94 4.52
N GLN A 617 -3.97 -5.20 4.77
CA GLN A 617 -3.35 -5.65 6.01
C GLN A 617 -2.10 -6.48 5.79
N MET A 618 -1.48 -6.36 4.60
CA MET A 618 -0.25 -7.06 4.24
C MET A 618 -0.39 -8.58 4.36
N GLU A 619 -1.52 -9.11 3.87
CA GLU A 619 -1.84 -10.53 3.86
C GLU A 619 -2.30 -11.00 2.47
N HIS A 620 -1.85 -10.30 1.42
CA HIS A 620 -2.05 -10.74 0.04
C HIS A 620 -1.42 -12.12 -0.16
N GLY A 621 -2.15 -13.00 -0.83
CA GLY A 621 -1.83 -14.42 -0.96
C GLY A 621 -2.08 -15.27 0.29
N ILE A 622 -2.50 -14.68 1.42
CA ILE A 622 -2.82 -15.38 2.68
C ILE A 622 -4.33 -15.33 2.92
N GLU A 623 -4.90 -14.13 3.03
CA GLU A 623 -6.35 -13.92 3.11
C GLU A 623 -6.98 -13.86 1.70
N GLY A 624 -8.31 -13.98 1.60
CA GLY A 624 -9.03 -13.84 0.32
C GLY A 624 -8.74 -14.97 -0.67
N GLY A 625 -8.60 -14.68 -1.96
CA GLY A 625 -8.31 -15.68 -2.98
C GLY A 625 -6.94 -15.50 -3.64
N ILE A 626 -6.56 -16.49 -4.44
CA ILE A 626 -5.35 -16.44 -5.28
C ILE A 626 -5.68 -16.90 -6.69
N VAL A 627 -4.89 -16.44 -7.65
CA VAL A 627 -4.98 -16.86 -9.05
C VAL A 627 -3.81 -17.78 -9.42
N ALA A 628 -4.12 -18.84 -10.15
CA ALA A 628 -3.15 -19.67 -10.83
C ALA A 628 -3.12 -19.33 -12.32
N VAL A 629 -1.92 -19.31 -12.90
CA VAL A 629 -1.68 -18.98 -14.30
C VAL A 629 -0.89 -20.10 -14.97
N TYR A 630 -1.38 -20.59 -16.11
CA TYR A 630 -0.61 -21.45 -17.01
C TYR A 630 0.23 -20.59 -17.95
N SER A 631 1.53 -20.52 -17.66
CA SER A 631 2.50 -19.67 -18.36
C SER A 631 3.70 -20.47 -18.85
N GLU A 632 4.31 -20.06 -19.97
CA GLU A 632 5.51 -20.72 -20.49
C GLU A 632 6.71 -20.48 -19.59
N ASP A 633 6.80 -19.28 -19.04
CA ASP A 633 7.91 -18.86 -18.20
C ASP A 633 7.47 -17.93 -17.05
N LEU A 634 8.36 -17.74 -16.06
CA LEU A 634 8.17 -16.78 -14.95
C LEU A 634 8.81 -15.43 -15.29
N THR A 635 8.20 -14.72 -16.26
CA THR A 635 8.55 -13.34 -16.62
C THR A 635 7.30 -12.47 -16.63
N ARG A 636 7.48 -11.15 -16.48
CA ARG A 636 6.36 -10.18 -16.51
C ARG A 636 5.53 -10.33 -17.77
N GLU A 637 6.19 -10.45 -18.92
CA GLU A 637 5.58 -10.65 -20.23
C GLU A 637 4.77 -11.94 -20.28
N SER A 638 5.36 -13.06 -19.88
CA SER A 638 4.73 -14.39 -20.00
C SER A 638 3.52 -14.52 -19.07
N ILE A 639 3.64 -14.01 -17.83
CA ILE A 639 2.52 -13.98 -16.88
C ILE A 639 1.42 -13.03 -17.37
N PHE A 640 1.76 -11.82 -17.84
CA PHE A 640 0.78 -10.89 -18.40
C PHE A 640 0.04 -11.48 -19.59
N ASP A 641 0.77 -12.05 -20.56
CA ASP A 641 0.18 -12.62 -21.77
C ASP A 641 -0.75 -13.79 -21.40
N SER A 642 -0.42 -14.55 -20.35
CA SER A 642 -1.27 -15.62 -19.84
C SER A 642 -2.52 -15.13 -19.09
N LEU A 643 -2.43 -14.02 -18.36
CA LEU A 643 -3.59 -13.31 -17.80
C LEU A 643 -4.50 -12.78 -18.93
N TYR A 644 -3.91 -12.15 -19.95
CA TYR A 644 -4.62 -11.59 -21.10
C TYR A 644 -5.37 -12.64 -21.93
N ASP A 645 -4.72 -13.80 -22.13
CA ASP A 645 -5.28 -14.97 -22.79
C ASP A 645 -6.22 -15.80 -21.89
N ARG A 646 -6.41 -15.38 -20.63
CA ARG A 646 -7.28 -16.03 -19.63
C ARG A 646 -6.92 -17.49 -19.37
N ARG A 647 -5.64 -17.85 -19.50
CA ARG A 647 -5.12 -19.17 -19.11
C ARG A 647 -4.98 -19.28 -17.59
N THR A 648 -6.07 -19.01 -16.91
CA THR A 648 -6.10 -18.77 -15.47
C THR A 648 -7.21 -19.56 -14.81
N PHE A 649 -7.02 -19.86 -13.54
CA PHE A 649 -8.10 -20.29 -12.67
C PHE A 649 -7.94 -19.66 -11.29
N ALA A 650 -9.07 -19.35 -10.67
CA ALA A 650 -9.15 -18.75 -9.34
C ALA A 650 -9.27 -19.85 -8.28
N THR A 651 -8.71 -19.62 -7.08
CA THR A 651 -9.00 -20.43 -5.90
C THR A 651 -9.28 -19.57 -4.68
N THR A 652 -9.95 -20.13 -3.68
CA THR A 652 -10.14 -19.46 -2.39
C THR A 652 -8.88 -19.46 -1.53
N GLY A 653 -7.72 -19.90 -2.04
CA GLY A 653 -6.43 -19.90 -1.33
C GLY A 653 -5.67 -21.23 -1.38
N ALA A 654 -6.37 -22.37 -1.29
CA ALA A 654 -5.73 -23.66 -1.47
C ALA A 654 -5.20 -23.81 -2.91
N ARG A 655 -3.99 -24.36 -3.07
CA ARG A 655 -3.35 -24.53 -4.37
C ARG A 655 -3.84 -25.80 -5.08
N ILE A 656 -5.15 -25.88 -5.30
CA ILE A 656 -5.85 -26.93 -6.06
C ILE A 656 -5.33 -26.93 -7.50
N LEU A 657 -4.95 -28.09 -8.06
CA LEU A 657 -4.54 -28.17 -9.46
C LEU A 657 -5.73 -28.50 -10.35
N MET A 658 -5.89 -27.76 -11.44
CA MET A 658 -7.03 -27.92 -12.36
C MET A 658 -6.63 -27.72 -13.82
N GLU A 659 -7.00 -28.67 -14.67
CA GLU A 659 -6.90 -28.62 -16.12
C GLU A 659 -8.30 -28.76 -16.71
N PHE A 660 -8.63 -27.86 -17.64
CA PHE A 660 -9.92 -27.84 -18.33
C PHE A 660 -9.67 -27.49 -19.79
N SER A 661 -10.12 -28.35 -20.70
CA SER A 661 -10.01 -28.11 -22.14
C SER A 661 -11.26 -28.56 -22.90
N ILE A 662 -11.47 -27.94 -24.05
CA ILE A 662 -12.47 -28.36 -25.05
C ILE A 662 -11.76 -28.52 -26.38
N ASN A 663 -11.90 -29.68 -27.03
CA ASN A 663 -11.20 -30.01 -28.28
C ASN A 663 -9.69 -29.66 -28.21
N ASP A 664 -9.07 -30.09 -27.11
CA ASP A 664 -7.65 -29.88 -26.77
C ASP A 664 -7.21 -28.40 -26.67
N SER A 665 -8.16 -27.47 -26.62
CA SER A 665 -7.91 -26.05 -26.38
C SER A 665 -8.14 -25.72 -24.89
N PRO A 666 -7.18 -25.05 -24.21
CA PRO A 666 -7.22 -24.87 -22.76
C PRO A 666 -8.26 -23.83 -22.32
N MET A 667 -8.54 -23.80 -21.02
CA MET A 667 -9.31 -22.73 -20.36
C MET A 667 -8.90 -21.33 -20.85
N GLY A 668 -9.89 -20.45 -21.03
CA GLY A 668 -9.70 -19.10 -21.59
C GLY A 668 -9.80 -19.00 -23.11
N SER A 669 -9.77 -20.13 -23.82
CA SER A 669 -9.81 -20.19 -25.29
C SER A 669 -11.18 -19.84 -25.88
N GLU A 670 -11.16 -19.39 -27.13
CA GLU A 670 -12.34 -19.14 -27.96
C GLU A 670 -12.24 -20.03 -29.20
N LEU A 671 -13.27 -20.85 -29.43
CA LEU A 671 -13.31 -21.89 -30.47
C LEU A 671 -14.45 -21.64 -31.43
N THR A 672 -14.34 -22.20 -32.63
CA THR A 672 -15.42 -22.19 -33.62
C THR A 672 -15.69 -23.62 -34.10
N VAL A 673 -16.97 -24.03 -34.09
CA VAL A 673 -17.41 -25.38 -34.47
C VAL A 673 -18.56 -25.34 -35.48
N GLY A 674 -18.74 -26.43 -36.24
CA GLY A 674 -19.86 -26.65 -37.16
C GLY A 674 -21.13 -27.14 -36.47
N GLU A 675 -22.23 -27.25 -37.23
CA GLU A 675 -23.59 -27.50 -36.73
C GLU A 675 -23.79 -28.83 -35.98
N GLU A 676 -23.04 -29.86 -36.37
CA GLU A 676 -23.11 -31.18 -35.73
C GLU A 676 -21.78 -31.60 -35.08
N ASP A 677 -20.84 -30.67 -34.96
CA ASP A 677 -19.56 -30.93 -34.34
C ASP A 677 -19.77 -31.12 -32.84
N LYS A 678 -19.46 -32.31 -32.36
CA LYS A 678 -19.38 -32.57 -30.93
C LYS A 678 -18.17 -31.87 -30.35
N VAL A 679 -18.35 -31.26 -29.18
CA VAL A 679 -17.24 -30.76 -28.38
C VAL A 679 -16.86 -31.80 -27.33
N LYS A 680 -15.57 -32.18 -27.31
CA LYS A 680 -15.01 -33.05 -26.28
C LYS A 680 -14.49 -32.20 -25.14
N ILE A 681 -15.14 -32.30 -23.98
CA ILE A 681 -14.76 -31.61 -22.75
C ILE A 681 -13.88 -32.57 -21.92
N LYS A 682 -12.67 -32.13 -21.56
CA LYS A 682 -11.76 -32.86 -20.66
C LYS A 682 -11.47 -32.03 -19.42
N ILE A 683 -11.60 -32.67 -18.26
CA ILE A 683 -11.38 -32.03 -16.95
C ILE A 683 -10.53 -32.95 -16.08
N ARG A 684 -9.48 -32.40 -15.47
CA ARG A 684 -8.67 -33.07 -14.46
C ARG A 684 -8.50 -32.15 -13.27
N VAL A 685 -8.73 -32.66 -12.07
CA VAL A 685 -8.56 -31.91 -10.82
C VAL A 685 -7.78 -32.77 -9.83
N LEU A 686 -6.83 -32.14 -9.13
CA LEU A 686 -6.20 -32.67 -7.93
C LEU A 686 -6.37 -31.66 -6.81
N GLY A 687 -7.23 -32.00 -5.85
CA GLY A 687 -7.43 -31.20 -4.64
C GLY A 687 -6.37 -31.49 -3.59
N THR A 688 -6.20 -30.55 -2.67
CA THR A 688 -5.39 -30.68 -1.44
C THR A 688 -6.13 -31.47 -0.33
N ASN A 689 -7.36 -31.86 -0.62
CA ASN A 689 -8.36 -32.52 0.21
C ASN A 689 -9.45 -33.08 -0.73
N ASN A 690 -10.33 -33.93 -0.23
CA ASN A 690 -11.38 -34.56 -1.03
C ASN A 690 -12.30 -33.53 -1.71
N ILE A 691 -12.55 -33.73 -2.99
CA ILE A 691 -13.50 -32.95 -3.78
C ILE A 691 -14.92 -33.40 -3.43
N GLU A 692 -15.68 -32.51 -2.82
CA GLU A 692 -17.10 -32.69 -2.48
C GLU A 692 -17.96 -32.56 -3.73
N GLU A 693 -17.67 -31.56 -4.57
CA GLU A 693 -18.42 -31.27 -5.79
C GLU A 693 -17.52 -30.78 -6.91
N LEU A 694 -17.76 -31.28 -8.13
CA LEU A 694 -17.28 -30.68 -9.38
C LEU A 694 -18.47 -30.39 -10.27
N ARG A 695 -18.67 -29.12 -10.64
CA ARG A 695 -19.70 -28.63 -11.56
C ARG A 695 -19.08 -28.17 -12.88
N VAL A 696 -19.65 -28.63 -13.98
CA VAL A 696 -19.46 -28.05 -15.32
C VAL A 696 -20.66 -27.16 -15.59
N VAL A 697 -20.43 -25.86 -15.77
CA VAL A 697 -21.47 -24.86 -16.03
C VAL A 697 -21.48 -24.56 -17.52
N LYS A 698 -22.67 -24.55 -18.15
CA LYS A 698 -22.92 -24.13 -19.54
C LYS A 698 -23.97 -23.03 -19.53
N ASN A 699 -23.65 -21.86 -20.09
CA ASN A 699 -24.59 -20.75 -20.26
C ASN A 699 -25.39 -20.41 -18.98
N GLY A 700 -24.69 -20.34 -17.85
CA GLY A 700 -25.24 -19.97 -16.54
C GLY A 700 -25.90 -21.10 -15.77
N THR A 701 -26.01 -22.30 -16.36
CA THR A 701 -26.68 -23.46 -15.76
C THR A 701 -25.73 -24.64 -15.60
N THR A 702 -25.94 -25.47 -14.59
CA THR A 702 -25.13 -26.69 -14.39
C THR A 702 -25.42 -27.69 -15.50
N PHE A 703 -24.44 -27.93 -16.38
CA PHE A 703 -24.47 -28.96 -17.42
C PHE A 703 -24.22 -30.36 -16.83
N LYS A 704 -23.24 -30.46 -15.94
CA LYS A 704 -22.89 -31.70 -15.24
C LYS A 704 -22.45 -31.38 -13.81
N SER A 705 -22.85 -32.21 -12.84
CA SER A 705 -22.28 -32.20 -11.49
C SER A 705 -21.92 -33.63 -11.09
N VAL A 706 -20.82 -33.79 -10.35
CA VAL A 706 -20.39 -35.04 -9.73
C VAL A 706 -19.93 -34.78 -8.29
N SER A 707 -20.19 -35.75 -7.41
CA SER A 707 -19.76 -35.72 -6.00
C SER A 707 -18.83 -36.90 -5.70
N PRO A 708 -17.55 -36.81 -6.08
CA PRO A 708 -16.65 -37.95 -6.12
C PRO A 708 -16.14 -38.35 -4.73
N ASN A 709 -16.07 -37.42 -3.77
CA ASN A 709 -15.46 -37.59 -2.46
C ASN A 709 -14.05 -38.23 -2.55
N ASN A 710 -13.24 -37.67 -3.45
CA ASN A 710 -11.88 -38.12 -3.75
C ASN A 710 -11.02 -36.89 -4.05
N GLU A 711 -9.73 -36.93 -3.70
CA GLU A 711 -8.77 -35.87 -4.02
C GLU A 711 -8.57 -35.71 -5.53
N LYS A 712 -8.65 -36.81 -6.30
CA LYS A 712 -8.43 -36.82 -7.75
C LYS A 712 -9.72 -37.07 -8.51
N VAL A 713 -9.98 -36.23 -9.51
CA VAL A 713 -11.12 -36.37 -10.42
C VAL A 713 -10.66 -36.20 -11.86
N GLU A 714 -11.05 -37.11 -12.74
CA GLU A 714 -10.83 -37.03 -14.18
C GLU A 714 -12.17 -37.33 -14.87
N LEU A 715 -12.56 -36.47 -15.79
CA LEU A 715 -13.87 -36.51 -16.41
C LEU A 715 -13.77 -36.12 -17.89
N GLU A 716 -14.31 -36.97 -18.76
CA GLU A 716 -14.50 -36.66 -20.17
C GLU A 716 -16.01 -36.62 -20.47
N LEU A 717 -16.46 -35.56 -21.15
CA LEU A 717 -17.84 -35.40 -21.60
C LEU A 717 -17.86 -35.06 -23.09
N GLU A 718 -19.01 -35.27 -23.71
CA GLU A 718 -19.34 -34.73 -25.02
C GLU A 718 -20.58 -33.84 -24.89
N ASP A 719 -20.62 -32.78 -25.69
CA ASP A 719 -21.81 -31.95 -25.86
C ASP A 719 -21.98 -31.58 -27.35
N VAL A 720 -23.20 -31.24 -27.74
CA VAL A 720 -23.52 -30.65 -29.04
C VAL A 720 -23.90 -29.21 -28.79
N VAL A 721 -23.17 -28.28 -29.41
CA VAL A 721 -23.42 -26.85 -29.24
C VAL A 721 -24.56 -26.45 -30.15
N ASP A 722 -25.57 -25.78 -29.61
CA ASP A 722 -26.67 -25.23 -30.40
C ASP A 722 -26.15 -24.18 -31.41
N LYS A 723 -26.99 -23.68 -32.33
CA LYS A 723 -26.64 -22.62 -33.30
C LYS A 723 -26.41 -21.23 -32.66
N LYS A 724 -25.85 -21.16 -31.45
CA LYS A 724 -25.53 -19.97 -30.67
C LYS A 724 -24.23 -20.20 -29.91
N THR A 725 -23.50 -19.13 -29.60
CA THR A 725 -22.32 -19.21 -28.73
C THR A 725 -22.69 -19.88 -27.41
N ALA A 726 -21.93 -20.91 -27.04
CA ALA A 726 -21.96 -21.49 -25.71
C ALA A 726 -20.66 -21.18 -24.98
N TRP A 727 -20.73 -21.04 -23.67
CA TRP A 727 -19.55 -20.96 -22.83
C TRP A 727 -19.63 -21.99 -21.72
N TYR A 728 -18.46 -22.53 -21.37
CA TYR A 728 -18.31 -23.58 -20.36
C TYR A 728 -17.26 -23.17 -19.35
N TYR A 729 -17.52 -23.37 -18.06
CA TYR A 729 -16.47 -23.31 -17.04
C TYR A 729 -16.63 -24.43 -16.01
N VAL A 730 -15.58 -24.67 -15.24
CA VAL A 730 -15.55 -25.68 -14.19
C VAL A 730 -15.46 -25.00 -12.84
N ALA A 731 -16.31 -25.40 -11.90
CA ALA A 731 -16.25 -25.02 -10.49
C ALA A 731 -16.04 -26.26 -9.63
N VAL A 732 -15.15 -26.18 -8.65
CA VAL A 732 -14.79 -27.26 -7.73
C VAL A 732 -15.01 -26.77 -6.31
N LYS A 733 -15.53 -27.65 -5.44
CA LYS A 733 -15.61 -27.45 -4.00
C LYS A 733 -15.04 -28.67 -3.27
N GLN A 734 -14.15 -28.43 -2.33
CA GLN A 734 -13.61 -29.43 -1.42
C GLN A 734 -14.44 -29.53 -0.14
N VAL A 735 -14.30 -30.63 0.60
CA VAL A 735 -15.02 -30.87 1.86
C VAL A 735 -14.74 -29.84 2.96
N ASP A 736 -13.62 -29.11 2.86
CA ASP A 736 -13.24 -28.01 3.74
C ASP A 736 -13.69 -26.64 3.21
N ASP A 737 -14.58 -26.58 2.22
CA ASP A 737 -15.08 -25.34 1.58
C ASP A 737 -14.05 -24.59 0.74
N HIS A 738 -12.83 -25.11 0.54
CA HIS A 738 -11.96 -24.54 -0.48
C HIS A 738 -12.56 -24.75 -1.88
N ARG A 739 -12.44 -23.74 -2.74
CA ARG A 739 -13.06 -23.76 -4.07
C ARG A 739 -12.06 -23.34 -5.14
N ALA A 740 -12.32 -23.79 -6.37
CA ALA A 740 -11.60 -23.34 -7.56
C ALA A 740 -12.57 -23.11 -8.73
N TRP A 741 -12.26 -22.16 -9.59
CA TRP A 741 -13.01 -21.84 -10.81
C TRP A 741 -12.08 -21.69 -12.01
N ALA A 742 -12.22 -22.55 -13.02
CA ALA A 742 -11.46 -22.46 -14.26
C ALA A 742 -12.03 -21.36 -15.15
N SER A 743 -11.17 -20.58 -15.83
CA SER A 743 -11.65 -19.61 -16.81
C SER A 743 -12.53 -20.28 -17.87
N PRO A 744 -13.58 -19.60 -18.35
CA PRO A 744 -14.47 -20.16 -19.35
C PRO A 744 -13.78 -20.46 -20.67
N ILE A 745 -14.35 -21.40 -21.44
CA ILE A 745 -14.06 -21.61 -22.85
C ILE A 745 -15.32 -21.25 -23.63
N TRP A 746 -15.18 -20.39 -24.64
CA TRP A 746 -16.27 -20.01 -25.54
C TRP A 746 -16.23 -20.87 -26.80
N VAL A 747 -17.38 -21.37 -27.21
CA VAL A 747 -17.58 -22.15 -28.42
C VAL A 747 -18.60 -21.43 -29.29
N ASP A 748 -18.10 -20.79 -30.33
CA ASP A 748 -18.89 -20.09 -31.33
C ASP A 748 -19.34 -21.03 -32.45
N TYR A 749 -20.52 -20.74 -32.98
CA TYR A 749 -21.05 -21.43 -34.14
C TYR A 749 -20.64 -20.70 -35.42
N LYS A 750 -20.06 -21.43 -36.38
CA LYS A 750 -19.82 -20.90 -37.72
C LYS A 750 -21.10 -20.97 -38.54
N GLY A 751 -21.82 -19.85 -38.62
CA GLY A 751 -22.90 -19.70 -39.62
C GLY A 751 -22.33 -19.75 -41.04
N GLU A 752 -23.11 -20.28 -41.99
CA GLU A 752 -22.77 -20.28 -43.43
C GLU A 752 -22.49 -18.89 -44.00
#